data_AF-A0A9W9NR55-F1
#
_entry.id   AF-A0A9W9NR55-F1
#
_cell.length_a   1.000
_cell.length_b   1.000
_cell.length_c   1.000
_cell.angle_alpha   90.00
_cell.angle_beta   90.00
_cell.angle_gamma   90.00
#
_symmetry.space_group_name_H-M   'P 1'
#
loop_
_entity.id
_entity.type
_entity.pdbx_description
1 polymer ?
#
loop_
_entity_poly.entity_id
_entity_poly.type
_entity_poly.pdbx_seq_one_letter_code
_entity_poly.pdbx_strand_id
1 'polypeptide(L)'
;MAPLTRSARTAASNGPTLRSQAAQVLPKEPEIISIDEGEEDEPMEDEEVYEDEEELEEEEGIENGESFDEDEEMDETDRFYGDGATDNGSAFPVLEPSLKSVMGVSSKLNGSPQLFTAAGAQEAFDPLRRTADRVTKQIEAFAKELDQFKQKNSTDEFQNIQAAYDLVDRYQKLTKNAIQETEKQQKLKRAKNFRSSGTDDPKADEELRRLQLELDTWRLLLNLISIDDPASRASYKEGRETAFQNLHRYSSDREIWEQFLNADQYALECVVAMRWLEETSKTGDTELEFLITDMEAQADRGQGLWAHGWLFTKEAIKGHKRLRAWPQPLEPNDTAHAMLKTDDQKPLVTQLDPDALLRQKHSLQAQDEFYERATWMTCWKMLRQGEDWTKIREWAQSRLENWRAVSLCGSSVDAKAPKTRTPVDDGMTRLMNSRAQDSWRAACSALAKNTNAGAFERAVYGLLCGESDSAVKVCSSWDDYLYVYFNRVVLSRYRGFCKQFQHKLSHSPNAVVAFKPDPAGHAELQKYFQYLRGNERVGSEARNPFRNLQAAILSKGYDSFFSTLAQAVSQVGINLHGQSSIIPDIPRSQVEDAYLIAAEDEEAVKIATHVYLVARSIGYTRPDTVETASVVVAGFIANLEARCLFDLIPLYASLLPTDMCHSVFSKILIDIVNPKERKDQVRLTQKYGIDINAVLDVQWSSLSTGVSSIEQSPGLTGYSRVLSRPDGSRLLVPPKKDLIGTTISDEDENMIRSLEWLRYVGGQWARICRLGGWLYRKFFVAGKLAAARELSHRMPLPEISHETFGFDILEFPALDVDQFIAEKSAPTSPSKSKKSAHRRSLSGSNGLAVNNPANANQQCALMLNFESLALGFDSLENFAILYDQISKTKRRRDSGTVKDLFTELADHLGFMEQSVGQMVEVPNWPGKAENSEEELDYAHIRRTYLPELILDYHNALYYASNTLEQPELLTQCMVVATLVAKNPHLTNSFTEAQRMAELVDALALAGKAMVITDPKNDAVQESGQTLGVWRVSVPEGDDAAMLQQTR
;
A
#
# COMPACT_ATOMS: atom_id res chain seq x y z
N MET A 1 -52.04 -45.61 20.64
CA MET A 1 -52.84 -46.68 21.32
C MET A 1 -52.37 -46.78 22.76
N ALA A 2 -53.27 -46.99 23.71
CA ALA A 2 -52.92 -47.30 25.10
C ALA A 2 -52.40 -48.77 25.21
N PRO A 3 -51.82 -49.16 26.35
CA PRO A 3 -52.70 -49.71 27.39
C PRO A 3 -52.44 -49.19 28.81
N LEU A 4 -53.52 -49.17 29.60
CA LEU A 4 -53.53 -49.04 31.07
C LEU A 4 -53.37 -50.42 31.72
N THR A 5 -52.81 -50.46 32.93
CA THR A 5 -53.18 -51.34 34.08
C THR A 5 -52.22 -51.06 35.24
N ARG A 6 -52.51 -51.25 36.53
CA ARG A 6 -53.68 -51.10 37.44
C ARG A 6 -53.11 -51.44 38.83
N SER A 7 -53.60 -50.81 39.90
CA SER A 7 -53.03 -50.90 41.26
C SER A 7 -53.15 -52.25 41.96
N ALA A 8 -52.29 -52.52 42.96
CA ALA A 8 -52.67 -53.26 44.18
C ALA A 8 -51.78 -53.01 45.42
N ARG A 9 -52.35 -52.29 46.39
CA ARG A 9 -52.30 -52.42 47.87
C ARG A 9 -51.04 -52.86 48.66
N THR A 10 -50.90 -52.15 49.78
CA THR A 10 -50.03 -52.35 50.96
C THR A 10 -50.46 -53.49 51.90
N ALA A 11 -49.51 -53.96 52.73
CA ALA A 11 -49.74 -54.54 54.05
C ALA A 11 -48.51 -54.25 54.95
N ALA A 12 -48.70 -54.10 56.27
CA ALA A 12 -47.71 -53.54 57.20
C ALA A 12 -47.49 -54.40 58.47
N SER A 13 -46.33 -54.22 59.11
CA SER A 13 -45.99 -54.53 60.52
C SER A 13 -44.54 -54.07 60.78
N ASN A 14 -44.05 -53.61 61.94
CA ASN A 14 -44.63 -53.23 63.25
C ASN A 14 -43.80 -52.06 63.83
N GLY A 15 -44.35 -51.31 64.81
CA GLY A 15 -43.64 -50.24 65.55
C GLY A 15 -42.76 -50.76 66.72
N PRO A 16 -42.52 -49.98 67.82
CA PRO A 16 -43.27 -48.79 68.24
C PRO A 16 -42.47 -47.65 68.98
N THR A 17 -43.21 -46.64 69.51
CA THR A 17 -42.87 -45.73 70.65
C THR A 17 -41.69 -44.74 70.48
N LEU A 18 -41.68 -43.47 70.95
CA LEU A 18 -42.58 -42.52 71.65
C LEU A 18 -42.17 -41.09 71.16
N ARG A 19 -42.74 -39.93 71.53
CA ARG A 19 -43.67 -39.50 72.62
C ARG A 19 -44.63 -38.41 72.10
N SER A 20 -45.35 -37.73 72.99
CA SER A 20 -46.37 -36.70 72.71
C SER A 20 -46.05 -35.33 73.31
N GLN A 21 -46.51 -34.24 72.67
CA GLN A 21 -47.43 -33.28 73.32
C GLN A 21 -48.23 -32.45 72.30
N ALA A 22 -49.47 -32.16 72.68
CA ALA A 22 -50.53 -31.44 71.97
C ALA A 22 -50.91 -30.21 72.83
N ALA A 23 -51.72 -29.22 72.46
CA ALA A 23 -52.29 -28.67 71.23
C ALA A 23 -53.09 -27.41 71.65
N GLN A 24 -53.47 -26.51 70.73
CA GLN A 24 -54.74 -25.75 70.82
C GLN A 24 -55.08 -25.04 69.50
N VAL A 25 -56.34 -24.60 69.36
CA VAL A 25 -57.02 -24.38 68.07
C VAL A 25 -57.91 -23.12 68.12
N LEU A 26 -57.67 -22.16 67.21
CA LEU A 26 -58.60 -21.17 66.58
C LEU A 26 -59.43 -20.22 67.49
N PRO A 27 -59.79 -18.96 67.07
CA PRO A 27 -60.51 -18.66 65.83
C PRO A 27 -60.09 -17.37 65.06
N LYS A 28 -60.98 -16.90 64.15
CA LYS A 28 -60.75 -16.02 62.98
C LYS A 28 -61.12 -14.54 63.19
N GLU A 29 -60.61 -13.70 62.26
CA GLU A 29 -61.19 -12.44 61.72
C GLU A 29 -61.24 -11.17 62.61
N PRO A 30 -61.26 -9.93 62.05
CA PRO A 30 -60.94 -9.48 60.69
C PRO A 30 -59.98 -8.23 60.65
N GLU A 31 -59.92 -7.56 59.49
CA GLU A 31 -59.08 -6.40 59.11
C GLU A 31 -59.22 -5.14 59.99
N ILE A 32 -58.15 -4.31 60.03
CA ILE A 32 -58.14 -2.84 59.91
C ILE A 32 -56.69 -2.40 59.63
N ILE A 33 -56.45 -1.62 58.57
CA ILE A 33 -55.22 -0.83 58.39
C ILE A 33 -55.59 0.61 58.71
N SER A 34 -55.00 1.17 59.77
CA SER A 34 -55.15 2.58 60.12
C SER A 34 -54.12 3.43 59.38
N ILE A 35 -54.60 4.40 58.62
CA ILE A 35 -53.84 5.58 58.20
C ILE A 35 -53.82 6.52 59.40
N ASP A 36 -52.65 7.03 59.79
CA ASP A 36 -52.55 8.44 60.14
C ASP A 36 -51.12 8.98 59.98
N GLU A 37 -51.10 10.25 59.63
CA GLU A 37 -50.03 11.08 59.09
C GLU A 37 -48.92 11.43 60.10
N GLY A 38 -47.75 11.81 59.56
CA GLY A 38 -46.59 12.30 60.33
C GLY A 38 -45.49 12.78 59.39
N GLU A 39 -45.59 14.03 58.93
CA GLU A 39 -44.54 14.73 58.19
C GLU A 39 -43.36 15.08 59.12
N GLU A 40 -42.11 14.90 58.67
CA GLU A 40 -40.94 15.68 59.11
C GLU A 40 -39.82 15.55 58.06
N ASP A 41 -39.05 16.63 57.87
CA ASP A 41 -38.23 16.87 56.67
C ASP A 41 -36.92 16.03 56.57
N GLU A 42 -36.54 15.63 55.35
CA GLU A 42 -35.19 15.14 55.02
C GLU A 42 -34.29 16.29 54.53
N PRO A 43 -33.12 16.54 55.15
CA PRO A 43 -32.03 17.30 54.54
C PRO A 43 -31.15 16.40 53.66
N MET A 44 -30.70 16.93 52.52
CA MET A 44 -29.68 16.25 51.70
C MET A 44 -28.30 16.39 52.35
N GLU A 45 -27.52 15.31 52.36
CA GLU A 45 -26.07 15.35 52.52
C GLU A 45 -25.41 14.67 51.31
N ASP A 46 -24.81 15.49 50.45
CA ASP A 46 -23.92 15.05 49.37
C ASP A 46 -22.52 14.83 49.96
N GLU A 47 -21.94 13.63 49.83
CA GLU A 47 -20.49 13.40 50.00
C GLU A 47 -19.89 12.91 48.68
N GLU A 48 -19.22 13.82 47.98
CA GLU A 48 -18.31 13.50 46.88
C GLU A 48 -16.98 12.98 47.46
N VAL A 49 -16.51 11.81 47.00
CA VAL A 49 -15.18 11.28 47.31
C VAL A 49 -14.26 11.45 46.10
N TYR A 50 -13.21 12.23 46.28
CA TYR A 50 -12.09 12.40 45.35
C TYR A 50 -10.96 11.42 45.72
N GLU A 51 -10.42 10.70 44.74
CA GLU A 51 -9.09 10.07 44.74
C GLU A 51 -8.55 10.26 43.31
N ASP A 52 -7.73 11.28 43.04
CA ASP A 52 -6.26 11.33 43.20
C ASP A 52 -5.52 10.67 42.01
N GLU A 53 -5.11 11.51 41.05
CA GLU A 53 -4.15 11.17 39.99
C GLU A 53 -2.73 11.57 40.48
N GLU A 54 -1.75 10.67 40.40
CA GLU A 54 -0.35 10.96 40.76
C GLU A 54 0.34 11.81 39.67
N GLU A 55 0.65 13.07 40.00
CA GLU A 55 1.52 13.92 39.18
C GLU A 55 2.99 13.49 39.29
N LEU A 56 3.71 13.48 38.17
CA LEU A 56 5.17 13.32 38.14
C LEU A 56 5.83 14.69 37.95
N GLU A 57 6.36 15.25 39.03
CA GLU A 57 7.14 16.51 39.00
C GLU A 57 8.51 16.30 38.33
N GLU A 58 8.88 17.20 37.42
CA GLU A 58 10.24 17.33 36.89
C GLU A 58 11.06 18.30 37.75
N GLU A 59 12.18 17.86 38.35
CA GLU A 59 13.08 18.75 39.10
C GLU A 59 13.92 19.63 38.16
N GLU A 60 13.70 20.95 38.18
CA GLU A 60 14.60 21.92 37.56
C GLU A 60 15.88 22.11 38.40
N GLY A 61 17.05 21.87 37.79
CA GLY A 61 18.35 22.26 38.32
C GLY A 61 18.93 23.47 37.58
N ILE A 62 18.90 24.65 38.22
CA ILE A 62 19.46 25.90 37.66
C ILE A 62 20.93 26.07 38.07
N GLU A 63 21.84 26.25 37.11
CA GLU A 63 22.97 27.17 37.31
C GLU A 63 23.52 27.78 35.99
N ASN A 64 23.79 29.08 36.05
CA ASN A 64 24.32 30.00 35.03
C ASN A 64 25.64 29.52 34.38
N GLY A 65 26.16 30.01 33.26
CA GLY A 65 25.95 31.17 32.37
C GLY A 65 27.10 31.13 31.32
N GLU A 66 27.04 31.78 30.15
CA GLU A 66 27.36 33.20 29.92
C GLU A 66 26.86 33.64 28.53
N SER A 67 26.60 34.94 28.40
CA SER A 67 26.06 35.62 27.22
C SER A 67 27.14 36.14 26.26
N PHE A 68 26.76 36.33 24.99
CA PHE A 68 27.23 37.48 24.24
C PHE A 68 26.15 37.98 23.26
N ASP A 69 25.83 39.26 23.36
CA ASP A 69 24.81 39.95 22.58
C ASP A 69 25.36 40.40 21.20
N GLU A 70 24.49 40.64 20.21
CA GLU A 70 24.10 42.00 19.79
C GLU A 70 23.10 41.93 18.62
N ASP A 71 22.14 42.87 18.65
CA ASP A 71 21.07 43.03 17.65
C ASP A 71 21.57 43.69 16.35
N GLU A 72 20.86 43.47 15.24
CA GLU A 72 20.63 44.54 14.25
C GLU A 72 19.34 44.27 13.43
N GLU A 73 18.42 45.24 13.42
CA GLU A 73 17.13 45.23 12.69
C GLU A 73 17.28 45.70 11.22
N MET A 74 16.15 45.69 10.48
CA MET A 74 15.83 46.33 9.17
C MET A 74 15.81 45.39 7.94
N ASP A 75 14.85 45.50 7.02
CA ASP A 75 13.55 46.21 7.00
C ASP A 75 12.62 45.56 5.95
N GLU A 76 11.30 45.59 6.14
CA GLU A 76 10.31 45.14 5.15
C GLU A 76 9.79 46.33 4.32
N THR A 77 10.04 46.34 3.01
CA THR A 77 9.19 47.12 2.07
C THR A 77 8.94 46.39 0.76
N ASP A 78 7.67 46.06 0.52
CA ASP A 78 7.12 45.59 -0.75
C ASP A 78 5.91 46.48 -1.16
N ARG A 79 5.50 46.43 -2.45
CA ARG A 79 4.50 47.23 -3.22
C ARG A 79 5.13 48.37 -4.06
N PHE A 80 4.81 48.57 -5.36
CA PHE A 80 3.54 48.34 -6.06
C PHE A 80 3.69 48.34 -7.61
N TYR A 81 2.62 47.98 -8.33
CA TYR A 81 2.53 47.76 -9.79
C TYR A 81 2.57 49.02 -10.70
N GLY A 82 2.96 48.81 -11.97
CA GLY A 82 2.71 49.71 -13.11
C GLY A 82 2.73 48.96 -14.46
N ASP A 83 1.63 49.02 -15.22
CA ASP A 83 1.29 48.18 -16.39
C ASP A 83 1.88 48.66 -17.75
N GLY A 84 1.96 47.77 -18.75
CA GLY A 84 2.52 48.03 -20.09
C GLY A 84 2.48 46.84 -21.05
N ALA A 85 1.29 46.35 -21.40
CA ALA A 85 1.09 45.19 -22.28
C ALA A 85 1.53 45.34 -23.76
N THR A 86 2.02 44.24 -24.38
CA THR A 86 1.58 43.73 -25.71
C THR A 86 2.07 42.28 -25.97
N ASP A 87 1.22 41.31 -25.64
CA ASP A 87 0.70 40.23 -26.49
C ASP A 87 1.44 39.84 -27.82
N ASN A 88 1.96 38.60 -27.94
CA ASN A 88 1.46 37.54 -28.86
C ASN A 88 2.37 36.27 -29.00
N GLY A 89 1.74 35.07 -29.03
CA GLY A 89 2.23 33.81 -29.65
C GLY A 89 3.35 33.04 -28.90
N SER A 90 3.16 31.88 -28.24
CA SER A 90 2.33 30.68 -28.50
C SER A 90 2.83 29.82 -29.69
N ALA A 91 2.80 28.48 -29.69
CA ALA A 91 2.31 27.48 -28.72
C ALA A 91 2.95 26.09 -28.97
N PHE A 92 2.72 25.12 -28.09
CA PHE A 92 2.51 23.72 -28.49
C PHE A 92 1.14 23.21 -27.96
N PRO A 93 0.44 22.31 -28.67
CA PRO A 93 -0.98 21.98 -28.45
C PRO A 93 -1.14 20.57 -27.80
N VAL A 94 -2.32 19.99 -27.51
CA VAL A 94 -3.36 19.52 -28.45
C VAL A 94 -4.61 18.98 -27.70
N LEU A 95 -5.78 19.12 -28.33
CA LEU A 95 -7.10 18.42 -28.15
C LEU A 95 -8.09 18.82 -27.02
N GLU A 96 -9.21 19.42 -27.47
CA GLU A 96 -10.52 19.43 -26.77
C GLU A 96 -11.28 18.08 -26.90
N PRO A 97 -12.49 17.96 -26.31
CA PRO A 97 -13.66 18.20 -27.17
C PRO A 97 -14.76 19.13 -26.59
N SER A 98 -14.99 20.26 -27.27
CA SER A 98 -16.30 20.86 -27.59
C SER A 98 -17.51 20.56 -26.67
N LEU A 99 -17.94 21.56 -25.89
CA LEU A 99 -19.37 21.83 -25.66
C LEU A 99 -19.66 23.34 -25.69
N LYS A 100 -20.75 23.74 -26.36
CA LYS A 100 -21.01 25.15 -26.74
C LYS A 100 -21.65 25.97 -25.61
N SER A 101 -21.17 27.20 -25.48
CA SER A 101 -21.80 28.27 -24.69
C SER A 101 -23.18 28.66 -25.22
N VAL A 102 -24.10 28.98 -24.30
CA VAL A 102 -25.25 29.87 -24.52
C VAL A 102 -25.21 30.93 -23.42
N MET A 103 -25.15 32.20 -23.82
CA MET A 103 -25.17 33.33 -22.88
C MET A 103 -26.58 33.61 -22.36
N GLY A 104 -26.69 34.08 -21.11
CA GLY A 104 -27.64 35.16 -20.83
C GLY A 104 -28.31 35.23 -19.46
N VAL A 105 -28.00 36.32 -18.74
CA VAL A 105 -28.93 37.22 -18.03
C VAL A 105 -29.04 37.12 -16.48
N SER A 106 -28.76 38.28 -15.88
CA SER A 106 -29.22 38.85 -14.60
C SER A 106 -28.52 38.45 -13.28
N SER A 107 -27.79 39.42 -12.73
CA SER A 107 -27.37 39.47 -11.33
C SER A 107 -28.56 39.60 -10.36
N LYS A 108 -28.44 38.98 -9.18
CA LYS A 108 -28.91 39.54 -7.90
C LYS A 108 -28.11 38.91 -6.76
N LEU A 109 -27.76 39.72 -5.75
CA LEU A 109 -26.87 39.32 -4.67
C LEU A 109 -27.48 38.24 -3.76
N ASN A 110 -26.69 37.22 -3.46
CA ASN A 110 -26.49 36.68 -2.11
C ASN A 110 -25.19 35.87 -2.09
N GLY A 111 -24.56 35.77 -0.91
CA GLY A 111 -23.14 35.45 -0.73
C GLY A 111 -22.55 34.32 -1.59
N SER A 112 -21.37 34.59 -2.16
CA SER A 112 -20.50 33.57 -2.74
C SER A 112 -20.16 32.51 -1.68
N PRO A 113 -20.35 31.20 -1.95
CA PRO A 113 -19.97 30.16 -1.00
C PRO A 113 -18.45 30.20 -0.77
N GLN A 114 -18.04 30.03 0.50
CA GLN A 114 -16.63 30.21 0.94
C GLN A 114 -15.64 29.28 0.21
N LEU A 115 -16.12 28.20 -0.41
CA LEU A 115 -15.41 27.26 -1.28
C LEU A 115 -14.59 27.90 -2.42
N PHE A 116 -14.89 29.14 -2.83
CA PHE A 116 -14.13 29.86 -3.88
C PHE A 116 -13.02 30.78 -3.34
N THR A 117 -12.72 30.72 -2.04
CA THR A 117 -11.55 31.39 -1.45
C THR A 117 -10.46 30.38 -1.15
N ALA A 118 -9.17 30.76 -1.28
CA ALA A 118 -8.06 29.86 -0.97
C ALA A 118 -8.13 29.31 0.47
N ALA A 119 -8.54 30.16 1.42
CA ALA A 119 -8.77 29.77 2.82
C ALA A 119 -9.92 28.75 2.96
N GLY A 120 -11.08 28.98 2.33
CA GLY A 120 -12.20 28.04 2.37
C GLY A 120 -11.94 26.73 1.59
N ALA A 121 -11.05 26.75 0.61
CA ALA A 121 -10.53 25.53 -0.01
C ALA A 121 -9.58 24.79 0.96
N GLN A 122 -8.66 25.48 1.64
CA GLN A 122 -7.78 24.88 2.64
C GLN A 122 -8.55 24.29 3.83
N GLU A 123 -9.56 24.97 4.36
CA GLU A 123 -10.45 24.40 5.40
C GLU A 123 -11.20 23.14 4.92
N ALA A 124 -11.50 23.01 3.63
CA ALA A 124 -12.11 21.82 3.04
C ALA A 124 -11.12 20.67 2.78
N PHE A 125 -9.85 20.97 2.51
CA PHE A 125 -8.79 19.97 2.29
C PHE A 125 -8.11 19.49 3.57
N ASP A 126 -8.07 20.30 4.63
CA ASP A 126 -7.48 19.98 5.93
C ASP A 126 -7.95 18.64 6.54
N PRO A 127 -9.26 18.28 6.49
CA PRO A 127 -9.72 16.97 6.94
C PRO A 127 -9.15 15.81 6.11
N LEU A 128 -9.09 15.96 4.78
CA LEU A 128 -8.55 14.94 3.88
C LEU A 128 -7.04 14.75 4.07
N ARG A 129 -6.31 15.86 4.25
CA ARG A 129 -4.88 15.85 4.57
C ARG A 129 -4.61 15.13 5.89
N ARG A 130 -5.36 15.43 6.95
CA ARG A 130 -5.20 14.74 8.25
C ARG A 130 -5.53 13.26 8.17
N THR A 131 -6.52 12.86 7.37
CA THR A 131 -6.80 11.43 7.10
C THR A 131 -5.64 10.77 6.34
N ALA A 132 -5.11 11.42 5.30
CA ALA A 132 -3.95 10.90 4.56
C ALA A 132 -2.71 10.76 5.46
N ASP A 133 -2.36 11.80 6.23
CA ASP A 133 -1.25 11.78 7.19
C ASP A 133 -1.41 10.68 8.24
N ARG A 134 -2.64 10.41 8.72
CA ARG A 134 -2.95 9.31 9.64
C ARG A 134 -2.73 7.94 9.00
N VAL A 135 -3.19 7.74 7.76
CA VAL A 135 -3.00 6.47 7.05
C VAL A 135 -1.51 6.22 6.77
N THR A 136 -0.76 7.24 6.35
CA THR A 136 0.70 7.14 6.17
C THR A 136 1.40 6.73 7.47
N LYS A 137 1.06 7.37 8.61
CA LYS A 137 1.61 6.99 9.93
C LYS A 137 1.24 5.57 10.34
N GLN A 138 0.06 5.07 9.97
CA GLN A 138 -0.32 3.67 10.19
C GLN A 138 0.53 2.73 9.35
N ILE A 139 0.73 3.02 8.06
CA ILE A 139 1.59 2.24 7.16
C ILE A 139 3.04 2.19 7.69
N GLU A 140 3.59 3.34 8.11
CA GLU A 140 4.92 3.42 8.72
C GLU A 140 5.03 2.59 10.01
N ALA A 141 4.01 2.66 10.89
CA ALA A 141 3.98 1.86 12.12
C ALA A 141 3.94 0.36 11.82
N PHE A 142 3.13 -0.08 10.84
CA PHE A 142 3.08 -1.47 10.41
C PHE A 142 4.42 -1.94 9.81
N ALA A 143 5.07 -1.10 8.99
CA ALA A 143 6.39 -1.38 8.42
C ALA A 143 7.48 -1.47 9.51
N LYS A 144 7.47 -0.59 10.51
CA LYS A 144 8.40 -0.62 11.66
C LYS A 144 8.29 -1.92 12.47
N GLU A 145 7.07 -2.42 12.69
CA GLU A 145 6.86 -3.68 13.39
C GLU A 145 7.23 -4.90 12.54
N LEU A 146 7.06 -4.81 11.21
CA LEU A 146 7.51 -5.82 10.26
C LEU A 146 9.04 -5.91 10.15
N ASP A 147 9.77 -4.80 10.18
CA ASP A 147 11.25 -4.78 10.20
C ASP A 147 11.79 -5.47 11.47
N GLN A 148 11.23 -5.14 12.65
CA GLN A 148 11.55 -5.81 13.92
C GLN A 148 11.25 -7.32 13.88
N PHE A 149 10.18 -7.74 13.20
CA PHE A 149 9.87 -9.15 13.00
C PHE A 149 10.89 -9.83 12.08
N LYS A 150 11.22 -9.23 10.92
CA LYS A 150 12.20 -9.76 9.96
C LYS A 150 13.57 -10.02 10.62
N GLN A 151 13.99 -9.13 11.52
CA GLN A 151 15.25 -9.25 12.28
C GLN A 151 15.25 -10.40 13.30
N LYS A 152 14.08 -10.90 13.71
CA LYS A 152 13.91 -12.00 14.68
C LYS A 152 13.71 -13.38 14.03
N ASN A 153 13.73 -13.48 12.70
CA ASN A 153 13.55 -14.74 11.98
C ASN A 153 14.56 -15.80 12.45
N SER A 154 14.05 -16.90 13.00
CA SER A 154 14.82 -18.01 13.54
C SER A 154 14.68 -19.25 12.66
N THR A 155 15.56 -20.23 12.84
CA THR A 155 15.39 -21.58 12.27
C THR A 155 14.44 -22.45 13.10
N ASP A 156 14.03 -22.01 14.29
CA ASP A 156 13.13 -22.71 15.20
C ASP A 156 11.66 -22.36 14.90
N GLU A 157 10.85 -23.37 14.58
CA GLU A 157 9.41 -23.24 14.30
C GLU A 157 8.66 -22.58 15.46
N PHE A 158 9.01 -22.92 16.71
CA PHE A 158 8.35 -22.34 17.89
C PHE A 158 8.63 -20.84 18.02
N GLN A 159 9.88 -20.43 17.80
CA GLN A 159 10.28 -19.01 17.85
C GLN A 159 9.63 -18.20 16.73
N ASN A 160 9.49 -18.77 15.53
CA ASN A 160 8.80 -18.10 14.42
C ASN A 160 7.30 -17.94 14.70
N ILE A 161 6.64 -18.95 15.29
CA ILE A 161 5.24 -18.86 15.71
C ILE A 161 5.05 -17.82 16.83
N GLN A 162 5.95 -17.77 17.81
CA GLN A 162 5.91 -16.73 18.85
C GLN A 162 6.15 -15.33 18.28
N ALA A 163 7.14 -15.16 17.40
CA ALA A 163 7.41 -13.87 16.76
C ALA A 163 6.22 -13.40 15.89
N ALA A 164 5.53 -14.34 15.22
CA ALA A 164 4.32 -14.07 14.45
C ALA A 164 3.13 -13.71 15.34
N TYR A 165 2.93 -14.41 16.47
CA TYR A 165 1.95 -14.06 17.49
C TYR A 165 2.18 -12.63 18.01
N ASP A 166 3.42 -12.33 18.44
CA ASP A 166 3.78 -11.01 18.95
C ASP A 166 3.59 -9.90 17.89
N LEU A 167 3.82 -10.21 16.61
CA LEU A 167 3.60 -9.27 15.51
C LEU A 167 2.11 -8.97 15.32
N VAL A 168 1.26 -9.99 15.31
CA VAL A 168 -0.20 -9.83 15.16
C VAL A 168 -0.81 -9.12 16.37
N ASP A 169 -0.32 -9.37 17.59
CA ASP A 169 -0.70 -8.64 18.79
C ASP A 169 -0.34 -7.13 18.68
N ARG A 170 0.83 -6.80 18.14
CA ARG A 170 1.21 -5.40 17.89
C ARG A 170 0.34 -4.75 16.81
N TYR A 171 0.00 -5.44 15.72
CA TYR A 171 -0.98 -4.93 14.75
C TYR A 171 -2.36 -4.72 15.37
N GLN A 172 -2.87 -5.67 16.15
CA GLN A 172 -4.14 -5.54 16.88
C GLN A 172 -4.15 -4.27 17.77
N LYS A 173 -3.05 -4.02 18.49
CA LYS A 173 -2.89 -2.81 19.33
C LYS A 173 -2.85 -1.52 18.50
N LEU A 174 -2.13 -1.51 17.37
CA LEU A 174 -2.10 -0.36 16.46
C LEU A 174 -3.51 -0.02 15.91
N THR A 175 -4.26 -1.03 15.45
CA THR A 175 -5.63 -0.82 14.95
C THR A 175 -6.58 -0.36 16.08
N LYS A 176 -6.46 -0.93 17.29
CA LYS A 176 -7.25 -0.48 18.46
C LYS A 176 -6.97 0.99 18.81
N ASN A 177 -5.70 1.41 18.80
CA ASN A 177 -5.33 2.80 19.05
C ASN A 177 -5.87 3.73 17.95
N ALA A 178 -5.89 3.28 16.69
CA ALA A 178 -6.47 4.02 15.57
C ALA A 178 -7.99 4.24 15.71
N ILE A 179 -8.73 3.25 16.22
CA ILE A 179 -10.16 3.39 16.54
C ILE A 179 -10.35 4.44 17.63
N GLN A 180 -9.62 4.30 18.76
CA GLN A 180 -9.73 5.23 19.90
C GLN A 180 -9.42 6.69 19.51
N GLU A 181 -8.39 6.91 18.69
CA GLU A 181 -8.06 8.25 18.19
C GLU A 181 -9.14 8.79 17.24
N THR A 182 -9.71 7.94 16.38
CA THR A 182 -10.80 8.33 15.46
C THR A 182 -12.08 8.68 16.22
N GLU A 183 -12.46 7.90 17.25
CA GLU A 183 -13.57 8.22 18.16
C GLU A 183 -13.31 9.51 18.93
N LYS A 184 -12.09 9.73 19.45
CA LYS A 184 -11.70 10.95 20.15
C LYS A 184 -11.85 12.17 19.24
N GLN A 185 -11.43 12.07 17.98
CA GLN A 185 -11.63 13.11 16.98
C GLN A 185 -13.11 13.34 16.65
N GLN A 186 -13.95 12.30 16.54
CA GLN A 186 -15.40 12.45 16.40
C GLN A 186 -16.02 13.18 17.60
N LYS A 187 -15.67 12.80 18.84
CA LYS A 187 -16.13 13.45 20.08
C LYS A 187 -15.74 14.94 20.10
N LEU A 188 -14.49 15.26 19.74
CA LEU A 188 -13.99 16.65 19.62
C LEU A 188 -14.69 17.45 18.52
N LYS A 189 -15.00 16.84 17.37
CA LYS A 189 -15.80 17.48 16.29
C LYS A 189 -17.23 17.77 16.76
N ARG A 190 -17.90 16.81 17.40
CA ARG A 190 -19.26 16.97 17.97
C ARG A 190 -19.28 18.10 19.02
N ALA A 191 -18.28 18.17 19.90
CA ALA A 191 -18.16 19.22 20.91
C ALA A 191 -17.98 20.64 20.31
N LYS A 192 -17.25 20.77 19.19
CA LYS A 192 -17.04 22.07 18.51
C LYS A 192 -18.27 22.53 17.70
N ASN A 193 -19.08 21.61 17.18
CA ASN A 193 -20.20 21.92 16.28
C ASN A 193 -21.56 22.04 16.98
N PHE A 194 -21.62 22.71 18.14
CA PHE A 194 -22.82 22.86 18.98
C PHE A 194 -24.04 23.59 18.33
N ARG A 195 -23.95 23.99 17.05
CA ARG A 195 -25.00 24.76 16.34
C ARG A 195 -25.64 24.04 15.14
N SER A 196 -25.18 22.85 14.78
CA SER A 196 -25.82 22.00 13.77
C SER A 196 -26.45 20.79 14.45
N SER A 197 -27.76 20.58 14.25
CA SER A 197 -28.46 19.37 14.69
C SER A 197 -27.68 18.13 14.26
N GLY A 198 -27.54 17.16 15.16
CA GLY A 198 -26.60 16.04 15.02
C GLY A 198 -26.85 15.15 13.80
N THR A 199 -26.24 15.50 12.68
CA THR A 199 -26.03 14.60 11.55
C THR A 199 -24.67 13.96 11.73
N ASP A 200 -24.65 12.64 11.93
CA ASP A 200 -23.41 11.87 11.98
C ASP A 200 -22.64 11.99 10.65
N ASP A 201 -21.31 11.87 10.72
CA ASP A 201 -20.43 11.93 9.56
C ASP A 201 -20.33 10.51 8.97
N PRO A 202 -21.11 10.17 7.92
CA PRO A 202 -21.24 8.78 7.47
C PRO A 202 -19.91 8.22 6.93
N LYS A 203 -18.97 9.10 6.56
CA LYS A 203 -17.63 8.70 6.11
C LYS A 203 -16.74 8.30 7.28
N ALA A 204 -16.85 8.98 8.42
CA ALA A 204 -16.12 8.63 9.63
C ALA A 204 -16.66 7.35 10.29
N ASP A 205 -17.98 7.12 10.24
CA ASP A 205 -18.59 5.89 10.75
C ASP A 205 -18.25 4.67 9.87
N GLU A 206 -18.18 4.85 8.54
CA GLU A 206 -17.69 3.81 7.64
C GLU A 206 -16.20 3.51 7.86
N GLU A 207 -15.37 4.53 8.12
CA GLU A 207 -13.97 4.34 8.51
C GLU A 207 -13.84 3.55 9.84
N LEU A 208 -14.64 3.87 10.86
CA LEU A 208 -14.68 3.11 12.10
C LEU A 208 -15.10 1.65 11.89
N ARG A 209 -16.10 1.37 11.04
CA ARG A 209 -16.49 0.00 10.67
C ARG A 209 -15.35 -0.76 9.99
N ARG A 210 -14.62 -0.12 9.07
CA ARG A 210 -13.47 -0.74 8.38
C ARG A 210 -12.32 -1.02 9.35
N LEU A 211 -12.01 -0.10 10.27
CA LEU A 211 -11.02 -0.31 11.32
C LEU A 211 -11.45 -1.43 12.30
N GLN A 212 -12.75 -1.54 12.61
CA GLN A 212 -13.28 -2.62 13.43
C GLN A 212 -13.14 -3.99 12.72
N LEU A 213 -13.45 -4.06 11.42
CA LEU A 213 -13.22 -5.27 10.61
C LEU A 213 -11.73 -5.64 10.52
N GLU A 214 -10.82 -4.66 10.41
CA GLU A 214 -9.37 -4.90 10.50
C GLU A 214 -9.00 -5.48 11.88
N LEU A 215 -9.44 -4.84 12.97
CA LEU A 215 -9.17 -5.25 14.35
C LEU A 215 -9.63 -6.70 14.57
N ASP A 216 -10.85 -7.03 14.16
CA ASP A 216 -11.43 -8.37 14.32
C ASP A 216 -10.73 -9.41 13.46
N THR A 217 -10.17 -9.03 12.31
CA THR A 217 -9.30 -9.90 11.50
C THR A 217 -8.00 -10.23 12.24
N TRP A 218 -7.36 -9.24 12.88
CA TRP A 218 -6.19 -9.48 13.72
C TRP A 218 -6.51 -10.30 14.97
N ARG A 219 -7.66 -10.06 15.64
CA ARG A 219 -8.13 -10.89 16.77
C ARG A 219 -8.28 -12.36 16.37
N LEU A 220 -8.97 -12.61 15.27
CA LEU A 220 -9.20 -13.96 14.74
C LEU A 220 -7.87 -14.69 14.46
N LEU A 221 -6.95 -14.02 13.76
CA LEU A 221 -5.65 -14.61 13.42
C LEU A 221 -4.82 -14.91 14.67
N LEU A 222 -4.76 -13.98 15.62
CA LEU A 222 -4.05 -14.15 16.90
C LEU A 222 -4.59 -15.35 17.69
N ASN A 223 -5.90 -15.44 17.79
CA ASN A 223 -6.59 -16.51 18.52
C ASN A 223 -6.31 -17.89 17.88
N LEU A 224 -6.29 -17.99 16.55
CA LEU A 224 -6.00 -19.25 15.86
C LEU A 224 -4.51 -19.64 15.89
N ILE A 225 -3.59 -18.67 15.85
CA ILE A 225 -2.15 -18.93 16.05
C ILE A 225 -1.90 -19.49 17.46
N SER A 226 -2.57 -18.95 18.49
CA SER A 226 -2.39 -19.35 19.90
C SER A 226 -2.74 -20.80 20.24
N ILE A 227 -3.41 -21.53 19.34
CA ILE A 227 -3.86 -22.92 19.55
C ILE A 227 -3.24 -23.94 18.59
N ASP A 228 -2.35 -23.50 17.68
CA ASP A 228 -1.71 -24.35 16.66
C ASP A 228 -0.16 -24.31 16.75
N ASP A 229 0.39 -23.99 17.92
CA ASP A 229 1.83 -24.11 18.17
C ASP A 229 2.29 -25.60 18.22
N PRO A 230 3.60 -25.90 18.08
CA PRO A 230 4.11 -27.26 18.08
C PRO A 230 3.82 -28.07 19.35
N ALA A 231 3.76 -27.43 20.53
CA ALA A 231 3.41 -28.09 21.79
C ALA A 231 1.90 -28.37 21.87
N SER A 232 1.03 -27.44 21.43
CA SER A 232 -0.41 -27.73 21.27
C SER A 232 -0.65 -28.88 20.29
N ARG A 233 0.02 -28.89 19.13
CA ARG A 233 -0.04 -29.99 18.15
C ARG A 233 0.41 -31.34 18.72
N ALA A 234 1.40 -31.35 19.61
CA ALA A 234 1.80 -32.55 20.34
C ALA A 234 0.73 -32.95 21.38
N SER A 235 0.21 -31.99 22.14
CA SER A 235 -0.85 -32.19 23.13
C SER A 235 -2.13 -32.77 22.52
N TYR A 236 -2.53 -32.37 21.30
CA TYR A 236 -3.69 -32.98 20.63
C TYR A 236 -3.44 -34.44 20.21
N LYS A 237 -2.20 -34.81 19.88
CA LYS A 237 -1.85 -36.21 19.56
C LYS A 237 -1.92 -37.07 20.81
N GLU A 238 -1.30 -36.63 21.91
CA GLU A 238 -1.39 -37.28 23.22
C GLU A 238 -2.84 -37.34 23.73
N GLY A 239 -3.61 -36.26 23.56
CA GLY A 239 -5.03 -36.20 23.91
C GLY A 239 -5.86 -37.26 23.19
N ARG A 240 -5.61 -37.54 21.90
CA ARG A 240 -6.29 -38.62 21.16
C ARG A 240 -5.99 -40.01 21.73
N GLU A 241 -4.79 -40.22 22.26
CA GLU A 241 -4.37 -41.50 22.84
C GLU A 241 -4.81 -41.69 24.30
N THR A 242 -5.00 -40.60 25.05
CA THR A 242 -5.25 -40.61 26.50
C THR A 242 -6.64 -40.16 26.94
N ALA A 243 -7.40 -39.44 26.10
CA ALA A 243 -8.67 -38.83 26.50
C ALA A 243 -9.70 -39.82 27.05
N PHE A 244 -9.81 -41.02 26.46
CA PHE A 244 -10.75 -42.02 26.95
C PHE A 244 -10.26 -42.76 28.20
N GLN A 245 -8.95 -42.77 28.44
CA GLN A 245 -8.26 -43.44 29.54
C GLN A 245 -8.38 -42.59 30.81
N ASN A 246 -8.26 -41.26 30.64
CA ASN A 246 -8.51 -40.24 31.67
C ASN A 246 -10.00 -40.15 32.08
N LEU A 247 -10.92 -40.71 31.29
CA LEU A 247 -12.36 -40.65 31.53
C LEU A 247 -12.96 -41.98 32.00
N HIS A 248 -13.89 -41.88 32.96
CA HIS A 248 -14.60 -43.00 33.55
C HIS A 248 -16.13 -42.79 33.57
N ARG A 249 -16.89 -43.81 33.99
CA ARG A 249 -18.37 -43.79 33.99
C ARG A 249 -18.97 -42.63 34.81
N TYR A 250 -18.26 -42.17 35.83
CA TYR A 250 -18.68 -41.09 36.74
C TYR A 250 -18.07 -39.73 36.40
N SER A 251 -17.42 -39.59 35.24
CA SER A 251 -16.81 -38.32 34.84
C SER A 251 -17.90 -37.27 34.58
N SER A 252 -17.62 -36.04 34.99
CA SER A 252 -18.54 -34.93 34.76
C SER A 252 -18.62 -34.55 33.28
N ASP A 253 -19.73 -33.96 32.84
CA ASP A 253 -19.87 -33.47 31.46
C ASP A 253 -18.79 -32.42 31.11
N ARG A 254 -18.27 -31.70 32.11
CA ARG A 254 -17.14 -30.77 32.00
C ARG A 254 -15.81 -31.47 31.74
N GLU A 255 -15.46 -32.50 32.52
CA GLU A 255 -14.26 -33.33 32.25
C GLU A 255 -14.32 -33.96 30.84
N ILE A 256 -15.50 -34.44 30.44
CA ILE A 256 -15.71 -35.07 29.13
C ILE A 256 -15.55 -34.04 28.00
N TRP A 257 -16.08 -32.82 28.18
CA TRP A 257 -15.94 -31.70 27.24
C TRP A 257 -14.48 -31.25 27.07
N GLU A 258 -13.73 -31.17 28.17
CA GLU A 258 -12.32 -30.76 28.13
C GLU A 258 -11.45 -31.82 27.45
N GLN A 259 -11.62 -33.10 27.78
CA GLN A 259 -10.92 -34.19 27.11
C GLN A 259 -11.29 -34.30 25.62
N PHE A 260 -12.52 -33.90 25.24
CA PHE A 260 -12.91 -33.73 23.84
C PHE A 260 -12.11 -32.61 23.16
N LEU A 261 -12.10 -31.40 23.70
CA LEU A 261 -11.37 -30.27 23.10
C LEU A 261 -9.84 -30.43 23.15
N ASN A 262 -9.31 -31.22 24.08
CA ASN A 262 -7.88 -31.57 24.15
C ASN A 262 -7.49 -32.67 23.15
N ALA A 263 -8.44 -33.38 22.55
CA ALA A 263 -8.18 -34.43 21.55
C ALA A 263 -8.56 -34.01 20.12
N ASP A 264 -9.51 -33.08 19.98
CA ASP A 264 -10.06 -32.60 18.71
C ASP A 264 -9.71 -31.13 18.41
N GLN A 265 -8.54 -30.93 17.82
CA GLN A 265 -8.04 -29.61 17.39
C GLN A 265 -9.07 -28.82 16.55
N TYR A 266 -9.73 -29.44 15.56
CA TYR A 266 -10.68 -28.71 14.70
C TYR A 266 -11.95 -28.32 15.46
N ALA A 267 -12.37 -29.10 16.46
CA ALA A 267 -13.46 -28.68 17.35
C ALA A 267 -13.05 -27.48 18.22
N LEU A 268 -11.82 -27.41 18.69
CA LEU A 268 -11.31 -26.24 19.42
C LEU A 268 -11.21 -25.00 18.51
N GLU A 269 -10.71 -25.14 17.28
CA GLU A 269 -10.71 -24.06 16.28
C GLU A 269 -12.13 -23.51 16.06
N CYS A 270 -13.14 -24.39 15.96
CA CYS A 270 -14.54 -23.98 15.85
C CYS A 270 -15.06 -23.26 17.11
N VAL A 271 -14.69 -23.70 18.32
CA VAL A 271 -15.07 -23.02 19.58
C VAL A 271 -14.40 -21.65 19.70
N VAL A 272 -13.14 -21.52 19.27
CA VAL A 272 -12.42 -20.24 19.23
C VAL A 272 -13.04 -19.30 18.20
N ALA A 273 -13.43 -19.79 17.02
CA ALA A 273 -14.19 -19.02 16.04
C ALA A 273 -15.55 -18.57 16.59
N MET A 274 -16.26 -19.41 17.35
CA MET A 274 -17.51 -19.01 18.02
C MET A 274 -17.29 -17.91 19.06
N ARG A 275 -16.25 -18.00 19.90
CA ARG A 275 -15.92 -16.94 20.88
C ARG A 275 -15.57 -15.61 20.22
N TRP A 276 -14.84 -15.66 19.11
CA TRP A 276 -14.57 -14.47 18.30
C TRP A 276 -15.87 -13.84 17.77
N LEU A 277 -16.81 -14.64 17.25
CA LEU A 277 -18.14 -14.16 16.82
C LEU A 277 -18.99 -13.62 18.00
N GLU A 278 -18.85 -14.17 19.20
CA GLU A 278 -19.49 -13.68 20.42
C GLU A 278 -18.96 -12.29 20.83
N GLU A 279 -17.69 -12.01 20.56
CA GLU A 279 -17.08 -10.68 20.73
C GLU A 279 -17.54 -9.70 19.63
N THR A 280 -17.51 -10.08 18.34
CA THR A 280 -17.97 -9.18 17.26
C THR A 280 -19.47 -8.86 17.37
N SER A 281 -20.29 -9.81 17.81
CA SER A 281 -21.72 -9.61 18.09
C SER A 281 -22.00 -8.63 19.23
N LYS A 282 -21.03 -8.32 20.09
CA LYS A 282 -21.19 -7.28 21.14
C LYS A 282 -20.94 -5.87 20.61
N THR A 283 -20.20 -5.72 19.52
CA THR A 283 -19.88 -4.42 18.91
C THR A 283 -20.71 -4.08 17.68
N GLY A 284 -21.31 -5.07 16.99
CA GLY A 284 -21.98 -4.85 15.69
C GLY A 284 -23.51 -4.94 15.64
N ASP A 285 -24.19 -5.43 16.68
CA ASP A 285 -25.59 -5.93 16.60
C ASP A 285 -26.68 -4.84 16.78
N THR A 286 -26.44 -3.63 16.28
CA THR A 286 -27.32 -2.45 16.51
C THR A 286 -28.73 -2.59 15.91
N GLU A 287 -28.89 -3.34 14.82
CA GLU A 287 -30.19 -3.54 14.17
C GLU A 287 -31.12 -4.43 15.03
N LEU A 288 -30.59 -5.51 15.62
CA LEU A 288 -31.39 -6.35 16.51
C LEU A 288 -31.73 -5.60 17.81
N GLU A 289 -30.83 -4.77 18.33
CA GLU A 289 -31.12 -3.92 19.49
C GLU A 289 -32.24 -2.92 19.22
N PHE A 290 -32.24 -2.27 18.06
CA PHE A 290 -33.34 -1.41 17.64
C PHE A 290 -34.66 -2.18 17.54
N LEU A 291 -34.64 -3.37 16.92
CA LEU A 291 -35.84 -4.21 16.78
C LEU A 291 -36.37 -4.71 18.15
N ILE A 292 -35.49 -5.11 19.07
CA ILE A 292 -35.89 -5.47 20.44
C ILE A 292 -36.55 -4.26 21.12
N THR A 293 -35.93 -3.07 21.02
CA THR A 293 -36.43 -1.84 21.65
C THR A 293 -37.81 -1.42 21.08
N ASP A 294 -38.01 -1.51 19.77
CA ASP A 294 -39.29 -1.25 19.10
C ASP A 294 -40.38 -2.24 19.55
N MET A 295 -40.06 -3.54 19.62
CA MET A 295 -40.99 -4.56 20.10
C MET A 295 -41.31 -4.41 21.60
N GLU A 296 -40.35 -3.98 22.44
CA GLU A 296 -40.60 -3.66 23.86
C GLU A 296 -41.46 -2.39 24.02
N ALA A 297 -41.26 -1.37 23.18
CA ALA A 297 -42.10 -0.17 23.17
C ALA A 297 -43.56 -0.49 22.75
N GLN A 298 -43.74 -1.31 21.72
CA GLN A 298 -45.08 -1.76 21.26
C GLN A 298 -45.80 -2.68 22.26
N ALA A 299 -45.09 -3.24 23.25
CA ALA A 299 -45.70 -4.02 24.34
C ALA A 299 -46.38 -3.15 25.42
N ASP A 300 -46.11 -1.84 25.46
CA ASP A 300 -46.76 -0.84 26.33
C ASP A 300 -46.85 -1.23 27.83
N ARG A 301 -45.75 -1.78 28.37
CA ARG A 301 -45.65 -2.23 29.77
C ARG A 301 -45.01 -1.21 30.73
N GLY A 302 -44.42 -0.14 30.19
CA GLY A 302 -43.51 0.75 30.91
C GLY A 302 -42.12 0.11 31.12
N GLN A 303 -41.07 0.93 31.09
CA GLN A 303 -39.71 0.47 31.36
C GLN A 303 -39.56 0.06 32.83
N GLY A 304 -38.87 -1.06 33.10
CA GLY A 304 -38.60 -1.58 34.45
C GLY A 304 -39.77 -2.29 35.17
N LEU A 305 -40.99 -2.24 34.64
CA LEU A 305 -42.18 -2.86 35.25
C LEU A 305 -42.39 -4.31 34.76
N TRP A 306 -41.46 -5.22 35.10
CA TRP A 306 -41.50 -6.64 34.67
C TRP A 306 -42.54 -7.53 35.41
N ALA A 307 -43.73 -6.99 35.69
CA ALA A 307 -44.76 -7.66 36.48
C ALA A 307 -45.58 -8.69 35.67
N HIS A 308 -45.34 -9.97 35.94
CA HIS A 308 -46.22 -11.12 35.64
C HIS A 308 -46.53 -11.48 34.16
N GLY A 309 -45.60 -12.16 33.48
CA GLY A 309 -45.89 -13.06 32.35
C GLY A 309 -46.77 -12.43 31.25
N TRP A 310 -47.88 -13.06 30.86
CA TRP A 310 -48.86 -12.53 29.90
C TRP A 310 -49.96 -11.71 30.60
N LEU A 311 -49.62 -10.48 31.00
CA LEU A 311 -50.46 -9.60 31.81
C LEU A 311 -51.78 -9.22 31.10
N PHE A 312 -51.71 -8.70 29.88
CA PHE A 312 -52.90 -8.21 29.16
C PHE A 312 -53.86 -9.34 28.80
N THR A 313 -53.33 -10.51 28.47
CA THR A 313 -54.08 -11.74 28.21
C THR A 313 -54.77 -12.24 29.48
N LYS A 314 -54.07 -12.25 30.63
CA LYS A 314 -54.64 -12.55 31.94
C LYS A 314 -55.79 -11.59 32.30
N GLU A 315 -55.65 -10.30 31.98
CA GLU A 315 -56.70 -9.31 32.21
C GLU A 315 -57.89 -9.46 31.27
N ALA A 316 -57.66 -9.74 29.99
CA ALA A 316 -58.72 -10.04 29.03
C ALA A 316 -59.52 -11.30 29.43
N ILE A 317 -58.85 -12.38 29.83
CA ILE A 317 -59.49 -13.59 30.35
C ILE A 317 -60.32 -13.26 31.61
N LYS A 318 -59.76 -12.50 32.56
CA LYS A 318 -60.51 -12.02 33.75
C LYS A 318 -61.70 -11.13 33.36
N GLY A 319 -61.56 -10.30 32.34
CA GLY A 319 -62.63 -9.45 31.78
C GLY A 319 -63.79 -10.31 31.27
N HIS A 320 -63.51 -11.24 30.36
CA HIS A 320 -64.52 -12.16 29.84
C HIS A 320 -65.14 -13.06 30.91
N LYS A 321 -64.37 -13.54 31.91
CA LYS A 321 -64.94 -14.29 33.04
C LYS A 321 -65.90 -13.45 33.88
N ARG A 322 -65.58 -12.17 34.14
CA ARG A 322 -66.47 -11.23 34.83
C ARG A 322 -67.75 -10.99 34.01
N LEU A 323 -67.62 -10.68 32.72
CA LEU A 323 -68.74 -10.43 31.81
C LEU A 323 -69.68 -11.64 31.66
N ARG A 324 -69.14 -12.86 31.66
CA ARG A 324 -69.92 -14.12 31.55
C ARG A 324 -70.27 -14.73 32.92
N ALA A 325 -69.99 -14.04 34.03
CA ALA A 325 -70.20 -14.51 35.41
C ALA A 325 -69.67 -15.94 35.67
N TRP A 326 -68.50 -16.29 35.12
CA TRP A 326 -67.98 -17.66 35.08
C TRP A 326 -66.93 -17.93 36.17
N PRO A 327 -67.26 -18.66 37.25
CA PRO A 327 -66.36 -18.88 38.39
C PRO A 327 -65.38 -20.04 38.19
N GLN A 328 -65.63 -20.95 37.23
CA GLN A 328 -64.84 -22.16 37.06
C GLN A 328 -63.54 -21.90 36.26
N PRO A 329 -62.55 -22.81 36.31
CA PRO A 329 -61.47 -22.89 35.32
C PRO A 329 -62.02 -22.92 33.88
N LEU A 330 -61.18 -22.59 32.90
CA LEU A 330 -61.51 -22.73 31.49
C LEU A 330 -60.83 -24.00 30.97
N GLU A 331 -61.61 -24.85 30.32
CA GLU A 331 -61.08 -26.09 29.73
C GLU A 331 -60.57 -25.81 28.30
N PRO A 332 -59.39 -26.34 27.90
CA PRO A 332 -58.77 -26.01 26.60
C PRO A 332 -59.60 -26.37 25.37
N ASN A 333 -60.48 -27.35 25.49
CA ASN A 333 -61.27 -27.90 24.39
C ASN A 333 -62.71 -27.35 24.33
N ASP A 334 -63.09 -26.39 25.18
CA ASP A 334 -64.45 -25.88 25.25
C ASP A 334 -64.74 -24.84 24.14
N THR A 335 -65.15 -25.35 22.97
CA THR A 335 -65.45 -24.55 21.78
C THR A 335 -66.71 -23.70 21.92
N ALA A 336 -67.60 -24.01 22.88
CA ALA A 336 -68.84 -23.23 23.10
C ALA A 336 -68.55 -21.84 23.69
N HIS A 337 -67.38 -21.67 24.33
CA HIS A 337 -67.05 -20.50 25.13
C HIS A 337 -65.70 -19.87 24.77
N ALA A 338 -65.25 -20.03 23.52
CA ALA A 338 -64.08 -19.34 23.00
C ALA A 338 -64.08 -17.84 23.39
N MET A 339 -62.97 -17.41 23.99
CA MET A 339 -62.65 -15.99 24.18
C MET A 339 -61.89 -15.56 22.94
N LEU A 340 -62.18 -14.38 22.41
CA LEU A 340 -61.60 -13.92 21.15
C LEU A 340 -60.71 -12.70 21.41
N LYS A 341 -59.57 -12.63 20.71
CA LYS A 341 -58.68 -11.46 20.70
C LYS A 341 -59.45 -10.24 20.22
N THR A 342 -59.23 -9.10 20.88
CA THR A 342 -60.01 -7.87 20.68
C THR A 342 -59.98 -7.41 19.22
N ASP A 343 -58.81 -7.48 18.59
CA ASP A 343 -58.58 -6.98 17.23
C ASP A 343 -58.93 -8.02 16.14
N ASP A 344 -58.32 -9.20 16.22
CA ASP A 344 -58.33 -10.20 15.14
C ASP A 344 -59.48 -11.24 15.22
N GLN A 345 -60.28 -11.25 16.29
CA GLN A 345 -61.28 -12.29 16.58
C GLN A 345 -60.74 -13.75 16.58
N LYS A 346 -59.43 -13.93 16.74
CA LYS A 346 -58.76 -15.23 16.92
C LYS A 346 -59.02 -15.78 18.33
N PRO A 347 -59.11 -17.10 18.54
CA PRO A 347 -59.26 -17.65 19.88
C PRO A 347 -58.06 -17.30 20.76
N LEU A 348 -58.35 -16.82 21.98
CA LEU A 348 -57.38 -16.47 23.01
C LEU A 348 -57.02 -17.72 23.84
N VAL A 349 -55.79 -17.80 24.35
CA VAL A 349 -55.40 -18.87 25.28
C VAL A 349 -56.30 -18.86 26.53
N THR A 350 -56.60 -20.05 27.05
CA THR A 350 -57.43 -20.25 28.24
C THR A 350 -56.62 -20.53 29.51
N GLN A 351 -55.34 -20.89 29.33
CA GLN A 351 -54.37 -21.19 30.37
C GLN A 351 -53.11 -20.33 30.14
N LEU A 352 -52.34 -20.10 31.20
CA LEU A 352 -51.21 -19.14 31.22
C LEU A 352 -49.88 -19.82 31.59
N ASP A 353 -49.78 -21.14 31.35
CA ASP A 353 -48.53 -21.89 31.41
C ASP A 353 -47.72 -21.74 30.11
N PRO A 354 -46.37 -21.82 30.16
CA PRO A 354 -45.52 -21.47 29.01
C PRO A 354 -45.79 -22.24 27.71
N ASP A 355 -46.28 -23.48 27.80
CA ASP A 355 -46.62 -24.30 26.63
C ASP A 355 -48.05 -24.07 26.11
N ALA A 356 -48.87 -23.22 26.74
CA ALA A 356 -50.28 -23.00 26.37
C ALA A 356 -50.44 -22.54 24.90
N LEU A 357 -49.54 -21.68 24.41
CA LEU A 357 -49.47 -21.28 23.00
C LEU A 357 -49.33 -22.50 22.06
N LEU A 358 -48.41 -23.41 22.39
CA LEU A 358 -48.08 -24.57 21.57
C LEU A 358 -49.13 -25.69 21.69
N ARG A 359 -49.70 -25.84 22.90
CA ARG A 359 -50.67 -26.88 23.27
C ARG A 359 -52.07 -26.55 22.76
N GLN A 360 -52.53 -25.30 22.95
CA GLN A 360 -53.87 -24.84 22.55
C GLN A 360 -53.91 -24.30 21.13
N LYS A 361 -52.79 -23.81 20.58
CA LYS A 361 -52.71 -23.15 19.26
C LYS A 361 -53.63 -21.91 19.17
N HIS A 362 -53.80 -21.23 20.29
CA HIS A 362 -54.55 -19.99 20.44
C HIS A 362 -53.57 -18.80 20.55
N SER A 363 -54.07 -17.59 20.31
CA SER A 363 -53.31 -16.33 20.35
C SER A 363 -53.24 -15.71 21.76
N LEU A 364 -52.33 -14.75 21.95
CA LEU A 364 -52.32 -13.84 23.11
C LEU A 364 -52.98 -12.50 22.71
N GLN A 365 -53.10 -11.57 23.67
CA GLN A 365 -53.34 -10.16 23.34
C GLN A 365 -52.12 -9.55 22.64
N ALA A 366 -52.32 -8.52 21.81
CA ALA A 366 -51.27 -7.99 20.93
C ALA A 366 -50.01 -7.55 21.69
N GLN A 367 -50.18 -6.84 22.80
CA GLN A 367 -49.11 -6.39 23.69
C GLN A 367 -48.26 -7.56 24.23
N ASP A 368 -48.91 -8.68 24.60
CA ASP A 368 -48.21 -9.87 25.09
C ASP A 368 -47.51 -10.63 23.94
N GLU A 369 -48.04 -10.59 22.71
CA GLU A 369 -47.36 -11.13 21.53
C GLU A 369 -46.08 -10.34 21.19
N PHE A 370 -46.09 -9.01 21.33
CA PHE A 370 -44.90 -8.17 21.16
C PHE A 370 -43.87 -8.45 22.27
N TYR A 371 -44.30 -8.51 23.53
CA TYR A 371 -43.44 -8.89 24.66
C TYR A 371 -42.80 -10.27 24.47
N GLU A 372 -43.57 -11.29 24.07
CA GLU A 372 -43.02 -12.62 23.77
C GLU A 372 -41.97 -12.57 22.66
N ARG A 373 -42.22 -11.85 21.56
CA ARG A 373 -41.25 -11.70 20.46
C ARG A 373 -39.97 -11.04 20.92
N ALA A 374 -40.06 -9.89 21.60
CA ALA A 374 -38.92 -9.17 22.15
C ALA A 374 -38.09 -10.05 23.11
N THR A 375 -38.78 -10.84 23.95
CA THR A 375 -38.13 -11.71 24.92
C THR A 375 -37.39 -12.87 24.24
N TRP A 376 -37.96 -13.49 23.20
CA TRP A 376 -37.26 -14.51 22.41
C TRP A 376 -36.13 -13.95 21.54
N MET A 377 -36.26 -12.72 21.00
CA MET A 377 -35.17 -12.00 20.34
C MET A 377 -34.01 -11.73 21.32
N THR A 378 -34.32 -11.36 22.57
CA THR A 378 -33.31 -11.15 23.61
C THR A 378 -32.62 -12.48 24.01
N CYS A 379 -33.37 -13.58 24.13
CA CYS A 379 -32.78 -14.91 24.30
C CYS A 379 -31.83 -15.28 23.14
N TRP A 380 -32.21 -14.97 21.91
CA TRP A 380 -31.36 -15.18 20.72
C TRP A 380 -30.08 -14.33 20.78
N LYS A 381 -30.21 -13.05 21.15
CA LYS A 381 -29.08 -12.12 21.34
C LYS A 381 -28.10 -12.63 22.40
N MET A 382 -28.57 -12.93 23.61
CA MET A 382 -27.72 -13.42 24.71
C MET A 382 -26.94 -14.69 24.34
N LEU A 383 -27.58 -15.62 23.60
CA LEU A 383 -26.91 -16.85 23.15
C LEU A 383 -25.88 -16.61 22.04
N ARG A 384 -26.05 -15.61 21.17
CA ARG A 384 -25.06 -15.21 20.15
C ARG A 384 -23.90 -14.39 20.72
N GLN A 385 -24.14 -13.64 21.79
CA GLN A 385 -23.13 -12.85 22.49
C GLN A 385 -22.34 -13.66 23.53
N GLY A 386 -22.63 -14.96 23.68
CA GLY A 386 -21.93 -15.84 24.62
C GLY A 386 -22.14 -15.45 26.08
N GLU A 387 -23.30 -14.86 26.40
CA GLU A 387 -23.58 -14.42 27.77
C GLU A 387 -23.60 -15.59 28.75
N ASP A 388 -23.06 -15.34 29.93
CA ASP A 388 -22.86 -16.34 30.96
C ASP A 388 -24.18 -16.84 31.59
N TRP A 389 -24.08 -18.00 32.24
CA TRP A 389 -25.22 -18.66 32.89
C TRP A 389 -25.85 -17.77 33.98
N THR A 390 -25.01 -17.06 34.73
CA THR A 390 -25.43 -16.15 35.80
C THR A 390 -26.35 -15.04 35.30
N LYS A 391 -25.96 -14.30 34.26
CA LYS A 391 -26.75 -13.24 33.64
C LYS A 391 -28.05 -13.74 33.02
N ILE A 392 -28.02 -14.86 32.28
CA ILE A 392 -29.23 -15.45 31.69
C ILE A 392 -30.24 -15.82 32.78
N ARG A 393 -29.76 -16.35 33.91
CA ARG A 393 -30.60 -16.69 35.07
C ARG A 393 -31.16 -15.44 35.76
N GLU A 394 -30.33 -14.43 36.02
CA GLU A 394 -30.76 -13.17 36.65
C GLU A 394 -31.75 -12.39 35.79
N TRP A 395 -31.53 -12.33 34.48
CA TRP A 395 -32.42 -11.72 33.51
C TRP A 395 -33.78 -12.44 33.40
N ALA A 396 -33.80 -13.77 33.52
CA ALA A 396 -35.04 -14.55 33.58
C ALA A 396 -35.75 -14.40 34.95
N GLN A 397 -34.98 -14.25 36.03
CA GLN A 397 -35.49 -14.07 37.38
C GLN A 397 -36.14 -12.70 37.59
N SER A 398 -35.56 -11.62 37.05
CA SER A 398 -36.15 -10.27 37.10
C SER A 398 -37.50 -10.19 36.37
N ARG A 399 -37.71 -11.06 35.37
CA ARG A 399 -38.98 -11.23 34.64
C ARG A 399 -39.94 -12.26 35.26
N LEU A 400 -39.57 -12.88 36.38
CA LEU A 400 -40.29 -13.98 37.04
C LEU A 400 -40.50 -15.23 36.15
N GLU A 401 -39.63 -15.42 35.16
CA GLU A 401 -39.73 -16.45 34.12
C GLU A 401 -38.55 -17.44 34.20
N ASN A 402 -38.19 -17.85 35.42
CA ASN A 402 -37.08 -18.78 35.71
C ASN A 402 -37.07 -20.06 34.86
N TRP A 403 -38.23 -20.50 34.36
CA TRP A 403 -38.36 -21.62 33.42
C TRP A 403 -37.57 -21.39 32.12
N ARG A 404 -37.40 -20.14 31.67
CA ARG A 404 -36.60 -19.78 30.49
C ARG A 404 -35.14 -20.15 30.72
N ALA A 405 -34.54 -19.72 31.82
CA ALA A 405 -33.15 -20.08 32.17
C ALA A 405 -32.94 -21.61 32.21
N VAL A 406 -33.84 -22.35 32.87
CA VAL A 406 -33.77 -23.83 32.92
C VAL A 406 -33.91 -24.45 31.51
N SER A 407 -34.80 -23.92 30.68
CA SER A 407 -35.02 -24.40 29.31
C SER A 407 -33.82 -24.13 28.39
N LEU A 408 -33.20 -22.95 28.51
CA LEU A 408 -32.09 -22.50 27.66
C LEU A 408 -30.76 -23.19 27.98
N CYS A 409 -30.49 -23.50 29.25
CA CYS A 409 -29.15 -23.90 29.69
C CYS A 409 -29.08 -25.34 30.24
N GLY A 410 -30.22 -26.01 30.45
CA GLY A 410 -30.28 -27.38 30.94
C GLY A 410 -29.98 -27.45 32.44
N SER A 411 -28.87 -28.10 32.81
CA SER A 411 -28.42 -28.23 34.22
C SER A 411 -27.21 -27.36 34.51
N SER A 412 -27.12 -26.86 35.75
CA SER A 412 -25.88 -26.26 36.25
C SER A 412 -24.72 -27.26 36.14
N VAL A 413 -23.57 -26.79 35.69
CA VAL A 413 -22.29 -27.50 35.88
C VAL A 413 -21.94 -27.48 37.38
N ASP A 414 -21.24 -28.52 37.84
CA ASP A 414 -20.86 -28.64 39.24
C ASP A 414 -19.79 -27.60 39.61
N ALA A 415 -20.12 -26.68 40.51
CA ALA A 415 -19.21 -25.67 41.04
C ALA A 415 -18.05 -26.28 41.87
N LYS A 416 -18.11 -27.57 42.21
CA LYS A 416 -17.04 -28.32 42.88
C LYS A 416 -16.10 -29.05 41.90
N ALA A 417 -16.32 -28.94 40.59
CA ALA A 417 -15.35 -29.41 39.61
C ALA A 417 -13.98 -28.74 39.84
N PRO A 418 -12.85 -29.43 39.56
CA PRO A 418 -11.53 -28.84 39.69
C PRO A 418 -11.39 -27.55 38.84
N LYS A 419 -10.42 -26.69 39.19
CA LYS A 419 -10.08 -25.55 38.33
C LYS A 419 -9.56 -26.07 37.00
N THR A 420 -10.24 -25.72 35.90
CA THR A 420 -9.94 -26.20 34.54
C THR A 420 -10.12 -25.08 33.51
N ARG A 421 -9.88 -25.39 32.23
CA ARG A 421 -9.74 -24.40 31.13
C ARG A 421 -11.01 -23.57 30.82
N THR A 422 -12.19 -24.09 31.11
CA THR A 422 -13.47 -23.37 30.91
C THR A 422 -14.06 -22.97 32.28
N PRO A 423 -14.31 -21.69 32.58
CA PRO A 423 -14.99 -21.27 33.83
C PRO A 423 -16.34 -21.97 34.07
N VAL A 424 -16.82 -21.97 35.32
CA VAL A 424 -18.18 -22.50 35.63
C VAL A 424 -19.26 -21.66 34.93
N ASP A 425 -19.04 -20.35 34.87
CA ASP A 425 -19.94 -19.38 34.25
C ASP A 425 -19.46 -18.99 32.83
N ASP A 426 -18.97 -19.97 32.05
CA ASP A 426 -18.65 -19.80 30.62
C ASP A 426 -19.93 -19.95 29.77
N GLY A 427 -20.18 -19.06 28.81
CA GLY A 427 -21.32 -19.15 27.88
C GLY A 427 -21.33 -20.46 27.07
N MET A 428 -20.17 -21.07 26.85
CA MET A 428 -20.04 -22.39 26.20
C MET A 428 -20.57 -23.57 27.03
N THR A 429 -20.86 -23.35 28.32
CA THR A 429 -21.41 -24.37 29.24
C THR A 429 -22.65 -25.07 28.70
N ARG A 430 -23.50 -24.34 27.96
CA ARG A 430 -24.71 -24.87 27.31
C ARG A 430 -24.44 -26.05 26.35
N LEU A 431 -23.23 -26.15 25.80
CA LEU A 431 -22.83 -27.21 24.85
C LEU A 431 -22.45 -28.52 25.57
N MET A 432 -21.83 -28.41 26.75
CA MET A 432 -21.27 -29.53 27.53
C MET A 432 -22.35 -30.54 27.95
N ASN A 433 -23.50 -30.03 28.41
CA ASN A 433 -24.66 -30.78 28.93
C ASN A 433 -25.36 -31.66 27.89
N SER A 434 -25.05 -31.50 26.60
CA SER A 434 -25.77 -32.18 25.50
C SER A 434 -25.61 -33.71 25.50
N ARG A 435 -24.70 -34.27 26.32
CA ARG A 435 -24.51 -35.70 26.56
C ARG A 435 -25.43 -36.25 27.65
N ALA A 436 -25.40 -35.71 28.87
CA ALA A 436 -26.26 -36.21 29.96
C ALA A 436 -27.75 -35.97 29.67
N GLN A 437 -28.06 -35.00 28.80
CA GLN A 437 -29.43 -34.55 28.54
C GLN A 437 -29.91 -34.79 27.11
N ASP A 438 -29.69 -35.97 26.54
CA ASP A 438 -30.17 -36.30 25.18
C ASP A 438 -31.71 -36.16 25.05
N SER A 439 -32.46 -36.35 26.14
CA SER A 439 -33.91 -36.11 26.21
C SER A 439 -34.30 -34.63 26.13
N TRP A 440 -33.59 -33.73 26.84
CA TRP A 440 -33.75 -32.27 26.72
C TRP A 440 -33.41 -31.82 25.29
N ARG A 441 -32.29 -32.30 24.74
CA ARG A 441 -31.87 -32.04 23.37
C ARG A 441 -32.91 -32.50 22.34
N ALA A 442 -33.54 -33.66 22.56
CA ALA A 442 -34.63 -34.15 21.71
C ALA A 442 -35.89 -33.28 21.83
N ALA A 443 -36.22 -32.79 23.03
CA ALA A 443 -37.31 -31.82 23.24
C ALA A 443 -37.02 -30.49 22.54
N CYS A 444 -35.79 -29.96 22.63
CA CYS A 444 -35.37 -28.76 21.89
C CYS A 444 -35.50 -28.94 20.37
N SER A 445 -35.12 -30.10 19.80
CA SER A 445 -35.32 -30.35 18.36
C SER A 445 -36.81 -30.48 17.99
N ALA A 446 -37.65 -31.06 18.87
CA ALA A 446 -39.09 -31.11 18.66
C ALA A 446 -39.72 -29.69 18.67
N LEU A 447 -39.26 -28.80 19.56
CA LEU A 447 -39.67 -27.40 19.61
C LEU A 447 -39.17 -26.61 18.40
N ALA A 448 -37.89 -26.77 18.01
CA ALA A 448 -37.31 -26.14 16.82
C ALA A 448 -38.08 -26.48 15.53
N LYS A 449 -38.63 -27.70 15.44
CA LYS A 449 -39.45 -28.19 14.32
C LYS A 449 -40.93 -27.80 14.39
N ASN A 450 -41.44 -27.37 15.54
CA ASN A 450 -42.84 -27.03 15.71
C ASN A 450 -43.19 -25.75 14.92
N THR A 451 -44.02 -25.87 13.88
CA THR A 451 -44.41 -24.72 13.04
C THR A 451 -45.30 -23.69 13.74
N ASN A 452 -45.85 -24.03 14.92
CA ASN A 452 -46.70 -23.13 15.71
C ASN A 452 -45.89 -22.28 16.72
N ALA A 453 -44.60 -22.60 16.90
CA ALA A 453 -43.67 -21.85 17.75
C ALA A 453 -43.13 -20.61 17.03
N GLY A 454 -42.71 -19.60 17.80
CA GLY A 454 -42.17 -18.35 17.25
C GLY A 454 -40.88 -18.54 16.46
N ALA A 455 -40.58 -17.67 15.49
CA ALA A 455 -39.37 -17.80 14.66
C ALA A 455 -38.08 -17.79 15.51
N PHE A 456 -37.95 -16.83 16.42
CA PHE A 456 -36.81 -16.73 17.35
C PHE A 456 -36.80 -17.83 18.41
N GLU A 457 -37.96 -18.23 18.95
CA GLU A 457 -38.08 -19.39 19.85
C GLU A 457 -37.50 -20.67 19.20
N ARG A 458 -37.92 -20.95 17.96
CA ARG A 458 -37.42 -22.10 17.19
C ARG A 458 -35.95 -22.00 16.83
N ALA A 459 -35.44 -20.78 16.59
CA ALA A 459 -34.04 -20.53 16.32
C ALA A 459 -33.17 -20.79 17.55
N VAL A 460 -33.59 -20.29 18.72
CA VAL A 460 -32.98 -20.52 20.03
C VAL A 460 -32.92 -22.02 20.35
N TYR A 461 -34.04 -22.74 20.28
CA TYR A 461 -34.02 -24.18 20.50
C TYR A 461 -33.25 -24.96 19.42
N GLY A 462 -33.26 -24.46 18.17
CA GLY A 462 -32.42 -24.97 17.07
C GLY A 462 -30.94 -24.89 17.42
N LEU A 463 -30.46 -23.73 17.87
CA LEU A 463 -29.08 -23.50 18.30
C LEU A 463 -28.68 -24.46 19.44
N LEU A 464 -29.52 -24.62 20.46
CA LEU A 464 -29.27 -25.52 21.59
C LEU A 464 -29.19 -27.00 21.19
N CYS A 465 -30.04 -27.45 20.25
CA CYS A 465 -30.01 -28.83 19.75
C CYS A 465 -29.08 -29.05 18.53
N GLY A 466 -28.38 -28.02 18.05
CA GLY A 466 -27.49 -28.10 16.89
C GLY A 466 -28.23 -28.33 15.57
N GLU A 467 -29.40 -27.72 15.40
CA GLU A 467 -30.26 -27.80 14.21
C GLU A 467 -30.29 -26.45 13.50
N SER A 468 -29.76 -26.40 12.26
CA SER A 468 -29.56 -25.15 11.51
C SER A 468 -30.85 -24.54 10.93
N ASP A 469 -31.81 -25.37 10.54
CA ASP A 469 -32.86 -24.99 9.57
C ASP A 469 -33.89 -23.98 10.11
N SER A 470 -34.05 -23.92 11.44
CA SER A 470 -34.85 -22.88 12.10
C SER A 470 -34.04 -21.64 12.45
N ALA A 471 -32.76 -21.80 12.81
CA ALA A 471 -31.87 -20.69 13.16
C ALA A 471 -31.49 -19.83 11.94
N VAL A 472 -31.12 -20.47 10.82
CA VAL A 472 -30.77 -19.82 9.54
C VAL A 472 -31.88 -18.88 9.02
N LYS A 473 -33.13 -19.05 9.45
CA LYS A 473 -34.25 -18.20 9.01
C LYS A 473 -34.28 -16.84 9.70
N VAL A 474 -33.73 -16.72 10.90
CA VAL A 474 -33.66 -15.47 11.67
C VAL A 474 -32.29 -14.79 11.63
N CYS A 475 -31.26 -15.44 11.08
CA CYS A 475 -29.97 -14.82 10.78
C CYS A 475 -30.15 -13.58 9.88
N SER A 476 -29.54 -12.46 10.28
CA SER A 476 -29.48 -11.20 9.54
C SER A 476 -28.08 -10.88 9.03
N SER A 477 -27.03 -11.21 9.79
CA SER A 477 -25.62 -10.92 9.48
C SER A 477 -24.82 -12.14 9.02
N TRP A 478 -23.70 -11.93 8.33
CA TRP A 478 -22.74 -13.00 7.98
C TRP A 478 -22.23 -13.73 9.24
N ASP A 479 -21.98 -12.99 10.32
CA ASP A 479 -21.57 -13.53 11.62
C ASP A 479 -22.60 -14.54 12.17
N ASP A 480 -23.91 -14.28 12.01
CA ASP A 480 -24.98 -15.22 12.45
C ASP A 480 -24.93 -16.55 11.72
N TYR A 481 -24.76 -16.51 10.39
CA TYR A 481 -24.69 -17.71 9.56
C TYR A 481 -23.51 -18.57 9.99
N LEU A 482 -22.37 -17.96 10.31
CA LEU A 482 -21.20 -18.65 10.83
C LEU A 482 -21.40 -19.17 12.25
N TYR A 483 -21.99 -18.39 13.16
CA TYR A 483 -22.20 -18.84 14.53
C TYR A 483 -23.10 -20.08 14.57
N VAL A 484 -24.17 -20.09 13.78
CA VAL A 484 -25.05 -21.26 13.62
C VAL A 484 -24.31 -22.45 13.00
N TYR A 485 -23.46 -22.21 11.99
CA TYR A 485 -22.65 -23.26 11.36
C TYR A 485 -21.65 -23.89 12.35
N PHE A 486 -20.83 -23.10 13.03
CA PHE A 486 -19.83 -23.59 13.98
C PHE A 486 -20.49 -24.29 15.18
N ASN A 487 -21.57 -23.70 15.75
CA ASN A 487 -22.34 -24.33 16.82
C ASN A 487 -22.88 -25.72 16.41
N ARG A 488 -23.35 -25.88 15.16
CA ARG A 488 -23.76 -27.19 14.61
C ARG A 488 -22.57 -28.16 14.51
N VAL A 489 -21.44 -27.71 13.98
CA VAL A 489 -20.23 -28.54 13.82
C VAL A 489 -19.72 -29.03 15.16
N VAL A 490 -19.55 -28.13 16.14
CA VAL A 490 -19.07 -28.46 17.50
C VAL A 490 -19.99 -29.47 18.17
N LEU A 491 -21.31 -29.24 18.16
CA LEU A 491 -22.28 -30.19 18.75
C LEU A 491 -22.31 -31.54 18.02
N SER A 492 -22.06 -31.57 16.70
CA SER A 492 -21.96 -32.82 15.95
C SER A 492 -20.72 -33.63 16.35
N ARG A 493 -19.55 -32.98 16.39
CA ARG A 493 -18.27 -33.61 16.76
C ARG A 493 -18.26 -34.09 18.21
N TYR A 494 -18.80 -33.29 19.14
CA TYR A 494 -18.93 -33.68 20.55
C TYR A 494 -19.84 -34.91 20.73
N ARG A 495 -20.92 -35.04 19.95
CA ARG A 495 -21.74 -36.27 19.92
C ARG A 495 -20.96 -37.45 19.35
N GLY A 496 -20.11 -37.24 18.34
CA GLY A 496 -19.19 -38.26 17.82
C GLY A 496 -18.24 -38.78 18.92
N PHE A 497 -17.57 -37.88 19.62
CA PHE A 497 -16.72 -38.19 20.79
C PHE A 497 -17.49 -38.95 21.87
N CYS A 498 -18.67 -38.46 22.27
CA CYS A 498 -19.49 -39.11 23.29
C CYS A 498 -19.94 -40.52 22.91
N LYS A 499 -20.30 -40.77 21.64
CA LYS A 499 -20.63 -42.12 21.14
C LYS A 499 -19.43 -43.06 21.18
N GLN A 500 -18.25 -42.59 20.75
CA GLN A 500 -17.02 -43.39 20.83
C GLN A 500 -16.63 -43.69 22.29
N PHE A 501 -16.81 -42.73 23.21
CA PHE A 501 -16.58 -42.97 24.64
C PHE A 501 -17.59 -43.94 25.26
N GLN A 502 -18.88 -43.86 24.89
CA GLN A 502 -19.88 -44.86 25.30
C GLN A 502 -19.50 -46.27 24.83
N HIS A 503 -18.94 -46.40 23.63
CA HIS A 503 -18.38 -47.65 23.12
C HIS A 503 -17.14 -48.09 23.91
N LYS A 504 -16.23 -47.18 24.30
CA LYS A 504 -15.12 -47.51 25.23
C LYS A 504 -15.63 -48.03 26.58
N LEU A 505 -16.73 -47.48 27.11
CA LEU A 505 -17.33 -47.94 28.37
C LEU A 505 -17.97 -49.33 28.31
N SER A 506 -18.24 -49.90 27.12
CA SER A 506 -18.69 -51.30 26.97
C SER A 506 -17.54 -52.31 26.86
N HIS A 507 -16.29 -51.85 26.83
CA HIS A 507 -15.09 -52.70 26.81
C HIS A 507 -14.54 -52.93 28.23
N SER A 508 -13.53 -53.81 28.35
CA SER A 508 -12.78 -53.98 29.60
C SER A 508 -12.19 -52.65 30.09
N PRO A 509 -12.17 -52.36 31.40
CA PRO A 509 -11.54 -51.14 31.94
C PRO A 509 -10.08 -50.93 31.50
N ASN A 510 -9.35 -52.02 31.23
CA ASN A 510 -7.96 -51.99 30.79
C ASN A 510 -7.79 -51.94 29.26
N ALA A 511 -8.89 -51.89 28.49
CA ALA A 511 -8.83 -51.79 27.04
C ALA A 511 -8.44 -50.36 26.62
N VAL A 512 -7.24 -50.22 26.04
CA VAL A 512 -6.77 -48.96 25.46
C VAL A 512 -7.50 -48.74 24.14
N VAL A 513 -8.33 -47.69 24.08
CA VAL A 513 -9.04 -47.25 22.87
C VAL A 513 -8.70 -45.79 22.66
N ALA A 514 -7.98 -45.47 21.58
CA ALA A 514 -7.72 -44.10 21.18
C ALA A 514 -8.99 -43.47 20.55
N PHE A 515 -9.22 -42.19 20.81
CA PHE A 515 -10.25 -41.42 20.13
C PHE A 515 -9.84 -41.15 18.67
N LYS A 516 -10.80 -41.32 17.75
CA LYS A 516 -10.62 -41.00 16.33
C LYS A 516 -11.50 -39.81 15.97
N PRO A 517 -10.96 -38.58 15.88
CA PRO A 517 -11.73 -37.44 15.42
C PRO A 517 -12.15 -37.61 13.96
N ASP A 518 -13.30 -37.04 13.60
CA ASP A 518 -13.70 -36.87 12.21
C ASP A 518 -12.68 -35.97 11.48
N PRO A 519 -12.52 -36.05 10.15
CA PRO A 519 -11.66 -35.14 9.39
C PRO A 519 -11.98 -33.66 9.67
N ALA A 520 -10.99 -32.77 9.51
CA ALA A 520 -11.19 -31.34 9.67
C ALA A 520 -12.09 -30.79 8.55
N GLY A 521 -13.09 -29.98 8.92
CA GLY A 521 -14.15 -29.52 8.01
C GLY A 521 -13.79 -28.35 7.09
N HIS A 522 -12.51 -27.96 7.02
CA HIS A 522 -12.05 -26.77 6.28
C HIS A 522 -12.59 -26.70 4.83
N ALA A 523 -12.54 -27.80 4.07
CA ALA A 523 -13.04 -27.82 2.69
C ALA A 523 -14.58 -27.75 2.57
N GLU A 524 -15.32 -28.13 3.62
CA GLU A 524 -16.78 -27.93 3.69
C GLU A 524 -17.10 -26.47 4.03
N LEU A 525 -16.30 -25.85 4.91
CA LEU A 525 -16.40 -24.44 5.27
C LEU A 525 -16.07 -23.52 4.08
N GLN A 526 -15.08 -23.84 3.25
CA GLN A 526 -14.81 -23.12 1.99
C GLN A 526 -16.04 -23.11 1.05
N LYS A 527 -16.69 -24.27 0.89
CA LYS A 527 -17.94 -24.37 0.10
C LYS A 527 -19.09 -23.60 0.73
N TYR A 528 -19.14 -23.54 2.07
CA TYR A 528 -20.13 -22.74 2.78
C TYR A 528 -19.93 -21.23 2.55
N PHE A 529 -18.69 -20.74 2.56
CA PHE A 529 -18.38 -19.35 2.19
C PHE A 529 -18.78 -19.02 0.75
N GLN A 530 -18.52 -19.92 -0.21
CA GLN A 530 -18.97 -19.76 -1.60
C GLN A 530 -20.52 -19.67 -1.68
N TYR A 531 -21.24 -20.47 -0.90
CA TYR A 531 -22.69 -20.37 -0.78
C TYR A 531 -23.15 -19.03 -0.18
N LEU A 532 -22.48 -18.52 0.86
CA LEU A 532 -22.82 -17.22 1.46
C LEU A 532 -22.60 -16.04 0.50
N ARG A 533 -21.57 -16.07 -0.36
CA ARG A 533 -21.37 -15.07 -1.44
C ARG A 533 -22.54 -15.00 -2.42
N GLY A 534 -23.30 -16.09 -2.59
CA GLY A 534 -24.49 -16.17 -3.44
C GLY A 534 -25.82 -15.93 -2.72
N ASN A 535 -25.82 -15.69 -1.41
CA ASN A 535 -27.04 -15.52 -0.60
C ASN A 535 -27.63 -14.10 -0.78
N GLU A 536 -28.94 -14.00 -0.96
CA GLU A 536 -29.65 -12.72 -1.14
C GLU A 536 -29.52 -11.78 0.06
N ARG A 537 -29.41 -12.29 1.29
CA ARG A 537 -29.36 -11.48 2.52
C ARG A 537 -27.96 -10.96 2.83
N VAL A 538 -26.98 -11.86 2.83
CA VAL A 538 -25.60 -11.60 3.30
C VAL A 538 -24.57 -11.60 2.18
N GLY A 539 -24.98 -11.70 0.92
CA GLY A 539 -24.07 -11.79 -0.23
C GLY A 539 -23.24 -10.54 -0.46
N SER A 540 -23.72 -9.36 -0.08
CA SER A 540 -22.94 -8.12 -0.08
C SER A 540 -21.84 -8.14 0.99
N GLU A 541 -22.21 -8.47 2.23
CA GLU A 541 -21.26 -8.60 3.35
C GLU A 541 -20.23 -9.71 3.09
N ALA A 542 -20.66 -10.87 2.56
CA ALA A 542 -19.79 -11.98 2.21
C ALA A 542 -18.81 -11.69 1.06
N ARG A 543 -19.02 -10.60 0.30
CA ARG A 543 -18.10 -10.13 -0.76
C ARG A 543 -17.18 -9.00 -0.28
N ASN A 544 -17.38 -8.47 0.93
CA ASN A 544 -16.51 -7.46 1.51
C ASN A 544 -15.05 -7.98 1.60
N PRO A 545 -14.02 -7.17 1.26
CA PRO A 545 -12.63 -7.63 1.24
C PRO A 545 -12.13 -8.21 2.58
N PHE A 546 -12.47 -7.57 3.70
CA PHE A 546 -12.08 -8.01 5.04
C PHE A 546 -12.77 -9.33 5.41
N ARG A 547 -14.07 -9.46 5.12
CA ARG A 547 -14.82 -10.73 5.34
C ARG A 547 -14.29 -11.88 4.47
N ASN A 548 -13.85 -11.60 3.24
CA ASN A 548 -13.18 -12.59 2.38
C ASN A 548 -11.85 -13.07 2.97
N LEU A 549 -11.07 -12.18 3.58
CA LEU A 549 -9.82 -12.54 4.26
C LEU A 549 -10.09 -13.33 5.56
N GLN A 550 -11.08 -12.92 6.36
CA GLN A 550 -11.55 -13.68 7.53
C GLN A 550 -12.02 -15.10 7.13
N ALA A 551 -12.73 -15.24 6.01
CA ALA A 551 -13.13 -16.54 5.47
C ALA A 551 -11.93 -17.42 5.07
N ALA A 552 -10.89 -16.84 4.48
CA ALA A 552 -9.66 -17.55 4.17
C ALA A 552 -8.93 -18.04 5.44
N ILE A 553 -8.85 -17.20 6.47
CA ILE A 553 -8.28 -17.53 7.78
C ILE A 553 -9.06 -18.68 8.46
N LEU A 554 -10.38 -18.54 8.63
CA LEU A 554 -11.25 -19.55 9.26
C LEU A 554 -11.20 -20.92 8.55
N SER A 555 -11.08 -20.90 7.22
CA SER A 555 -11.05 -22.12 6.42
C SER A 555 -9.65 -22.66 6.13
N LYS A 556 -8.59 -22.04 6.68
CA LYS A 556 -7.18 -22.26 6.34
C LYS A 556 -6.93 -22.30 4.81
N GLY A 557 -7.72 -21.54 4.06
CA GLY A 557 -7.75 -21.50 2.58
C GLY A 557 -6.74 -20.54 1.96
N TYR A 558 -5.58 -20.36 2.59
CA TYR A 558 -4.62 -19.31 2.25
C TYR A 558 -4.10 -19.41 0.80
N ASP A 559 -3.72 -20.61 0.36
CA ASP A 559 -3.19 -20.84 -0.99
C ASP A 559 -4.15 -20.36 -2.09
N SER A 560 -5.41 -20.78 -2.02
CA SER A 560 -6.43 -20.43 -3.01
C SER A 560 -6.81 -18.96 -2.93
N PHE A 561 -6.95 -18.43 -1.72
CA PHE A 561 -7.25 -17.02 -1.51
C PHE A 561 -6.17 -16.10 -2.09
N PHE A 562 -4.90 -16.29 -1.70
CA PHE A 562 -3.82 -15.42 -2.17
C PHE A 562 -3.50 -15.62 -3.65
N SER A 563 -3.68 -16.82 -4.21
CA SER A 563 -3.51 -17.04 -5.65
C SER A 563 -4.59 -16.33 -6.48
N THR A 564 -5.86 -16.33 -6.04
CA THR A 564 -6.92 -15.59 -6.73
C THR A 564 -6.83 -14.09 -6.50
N LEU A 565 -6.43 -13.63 -5.31
CA LEU A 565 -6.17 -12.21 -5.05
C LEU A 565 -4.97 -11.70 -5.86
N ALA A 566 -3.90 -12.48 -6.01
CA ALA A 566 -2.77 -12.15 -6.87
C ALA A 566 -3.18 -11.96 -8.34
N GLN A 567 -4.03 -12.84 -8.87
CA GLN A 567 -4.61 -12.69 -10.21
C GLN A 567 -5.43 -11.39 -10.33
N ALA A 568 -6.21 -11.05 -9.30
CA ALA A 568 -6.97 -9.80 -9.26
C ALA A 568 -6.05 -8.56 -9.26
N VAL A 569 -5.03 -8.54 -8.39
CA VAL A 569 -4.03 -7.47 -8.26
C VAL A 569 -3.26 -7.28 -9.57
N SER A 570 -2.83 -8.38 -10.21
CA SER A 570 -2.20 -8.35 -11.53
C SER A 570 -3.12 -7.75 -12.61
N GLN A 571 -4.38 -8.20 -12.66
CA GLN A 571 -5.37 -7.70 -13.61
C GLN A 571 -5.68 -6.20 -13.41
N VAL A 572 -5.82 -5.74 -12.17
CA VAL A 572 -6.02 -4.31 -11.85
C VAL A 572 -4.81 -3.48 -12.26
N GLY A 573 -3.59 -3.90 -11.90
CA GLY A 573 -2.36 -3.20 -12.29
C GLY A 573 -2.18 -3.03 -13.80
N ILE A 574 -2.42 -4.11 -14.56
CA ILE A 574 -2.34 -4.10 -16.03
C ILE A 574 -3.45 -3.22 -16.64
N ASN A 575 -4.65 -3.21 -16.07
CA ASN A 575 -5.75 -2.36 -16.55
C ASN A 575 -5.46 -0.86 -16.35
N LEU A 576 -4.75 -0.50 -15.27
CA LEU A 576 -4.39 0.88 -14.95
C LEU A 576 -3.14 1.37 -15.71
N HIS A 577 -2.10 0.55 -15.80
CA HIS A 577 -0.76 0.98 -16.25
C HIS A 577 -0.25 0.25 -17.50
N GLY A 578 -0.96 -0.75 -18.02
CA GLY A 578 -0.58 -1.50 -19.21
C GLY A 578 0.81 -2.14 -19.08
N GLN A 579 1.68 -1.90 -20.07
CA GLN A 579 3.05 -2.42 -20.09
C GLN A 579 3.96 -1.78 -19.02
N SER A 580 3.61 -0.59 -18.53
CA SER A 580 4.36 0.13 -17.49
C SER A 580 4.03 -0.34 -16.06
N SER A 581 3.06 -1.26 -15.89
CA SER A 581 2.72 -1.83 -14.58
C SER A 581 3.94 -2.38 -13.86
N ILE A 582 4.20 -1.94 -12.62
CA ILE A 582 5.22 -2.57 -11.77
C ILE A 582 4.80 -3.98 -11.32
N ILE A 583 3.49 -4.22 -11.23
CA ILE A 583 2.90 -5.48 -10.79
C ILE A 583 3.11 -6.56 -11.88
N PRO A 584 3.68 -7.73 -11.55
CA PRO A 584 3.90 -8.82 -12.52
C PRO A 584 2.61 -9.32 -13.19
N ASP A 585 2.71 -9.68 -14.47
CA ASP A 585 1.60 -10.29 -15.24
C ASP A 585 1.43 -11.76 -14.87
N ILE A 586 0.23 -12.12 -14.41
CA ILE A 586 -0.19 -13.50 -14.16
C ILE A 586 -1.19 -13.90 -15.25
N PRO A 587 -1.03 -15.07 -15.92
CA PRO A 587 -1.92 -15.52 -16.96
C PRO A 587 -3.41 -15.40 -16.60
N ARG A 588 -4.16 -14.67 -17.45
CA ARG A 588 -5.54 -14.26 -17.20
C ARG A 588 -6.47 -15.46 -16.96
N SER A 589 -6.92 -15.59 -15.71
CA SER A 589 -8.07 -16.41 -15.32
C SER A 589 -9.33 -15.54 -15.27
N GLN A 590 -10.52 -16.14 -15.26
CA GLN A 590 -11.72 -15.43 -14.79
C GLN A 590 -11.61 -15.27 -13.27
N VAL A 591 -11.48 -14.02 -12.82
CA VAL A 591 -11.46 -13.61 -11.41
C VAL A 591 -12.86 -13.15 -11.03
N GLU A 592 -13.35 -13.52 -9.84
CA GLU A 592 -14.64 -13.02 -9.32
C GLU A 592 -14.53 -11.54 -8.93
N ASP A 593 -15.58 -10.74 -9.22
CA ASP A 593 -15.65 -9.30 -8.92
C ASP A 593 -15.26 -8.96 -7.46
N ALA A 594 -15.56 -9.84 -6.50
CA ALA A 594 -15.22 -9.65 -5.09
C ALA A 594 -13.70 -9.59 -4.81
N TYR A 595 -12.88 -10.27 -5.62
CA TYR A 595 -11.42 -10.16 -5.53
C TYR A 595 -10.88 -8.94 -6.29
N LEU A 596 -11.54 -8.50 -7.37
CA LEU A 596 -11.20 -7.25 -8.05
C LEU A 596 -11.43 -6.05 -7.11
N ILE A 597 -12.58 -5.99 -6.45
CA ILE A 597 -12.87 -4.98 -5.40
C ILE A 597 -11.83 -5.02 -4.28
N ALA A 598 -11.38 -6.22 -3.85
CA ALA A 598 -10.34 -6.37 -2.84
C ALA A 598 -8.93 -6.00 -3.32
N ALA A 599 -8.69 -5.99 -4.63
CA ALA A 599 -7.42 -5.57 -5.24
C ALA A 599 -7.37 -4.05 -5.53
N GLU A 600 -8.52 -3.43 -5.76
CA GLU A 600 -8.68 -1.97 -5.86
C GLU A 600 -8.65 -1.27 -4.49
N ASP A 601 -8.96 -1.99 -3.40
CA ASP A 601 -8.93 -1.46 -2.04
C ASP A 601 -7.53 -1.54 -1.41
N GLU A 602 -6.83 -0.40 -1.37
CA GLU A 602 -5.47 -0.28 -0.81
C GLU A 602 -5.32 -0.85 0.62
N GLU A 603 -6.33 -0.67 1.47
CA GLU A 603 -6.30 -1.16 2.86
C GLU A 603 -6.49 -2.69 2.92
N ALA A 604 -7.32 -3.24 2.03
CA ALA A 604 -7.45 -4.68 1.89
C ALA A 604 -6.15 -5.32 1.40
N VAL A 605 -5.47 -4.70 0.42
CA VAL A 605 -4.15 -5.14 -0.09
C VAL A 605 -3.06 -5.02 1.00
N LYS A 606 -3.08 -3.96 1.82
CA LYS A 606 -2.22 -3.81 3.02
C LYS A 606 -2.41 -5.00 3.98
N ILE A 607 -3.63 -5.24 4.44
CA ILE A 607 -3.91 -6.29 5.43
C ILE A 607 -3.63 -7.68 4.82
N ALA A 608 -4.04 -7.93 3.58
CA ALA A 608 -3.75 -9.19 2.89
C ALA A 608 -2.25 -9.45 2.76
N THR A 609 -1.44 -8.42 2.47
CA THR A 609 0.03 -8.50 2.46
C THR A 609 0.58 -8.90 3.83
N HIS A 610 0.17 -8.21 4.91
CA HIS A 610 0.66 -8.53 6.25
C HIS A 610 0.18 -9.90 6.76
N VAL A 611 -1.06 -10.32 6.46
CA VAL A 611 -1.57 -11.67 6.76
C VAL A 611 -0.85 -12.74 5.94
N TYR A 612 -0.54 -12.50 4.66
CA TYR A 612 0.24 -13.41 3.82
C TYR A 612 1.65 -13.62 4.40
N LEU A 613 2.35 -12.54 4.78
CA LEU A 613 3.68 -12.63 5.37
C LEU A 613 3.68 -13.41 6.68
N VAL A 614 2.70 -13.18 7.55
CA VAL A 614 2.49 -13.98 8.78
C VAL A 614 2.21 -15.44 8.43
N ALA A 615 1.23 -15.74 7.59
CA ALA A 615 0.85 -17.10 7.18
C ALA A 615 2.02 -17.86 6.54
N ARG A 616 2.85 -17.20 5.74
CA ARG A 616 4.07 -17.75 5.15
C ARG A 616 5.13 -18.07 6.21
N SER A 617 5.34 -17.20 7.18
CA SER A 617 6.35 -17.39 8.24
C SER A 617 6.07 -18.60 9.16
N ILE A 618 4.80 -18.94 9.36
CA ILE A 618 4.34 -20.07 10.19
C ILE A 618 3.96 -21.31 9.37
N GLY A 619 4.21 -21.32 8.06
CA GLY A 619 4.03 -22.49 7.19
C GLY A 619 2.58 -22.80 6.79
N TYR A 620 1.66 -21.83 6.87
CA TYR A 620 0.25 -22.00 6.45
C TYR A 620 0.06 -21.87 4.93
N THR A 621 1.01 -21.29 4.20
CA THR A 621 1.04 -21.25 2.72
C THR A 621 2.03 -22.29 2.21
N ARG A 622 1.69 -22.99 1.12
CA ARG A 622 2.61 -23.96 0.51
C ARG A 622 3.75 -23.27 -0.25
N PRO A 623 4.93 -23.90 -0.40
CA PRO A 623 6.05 -23.32 -1.14
C PRO A 623 5.78 -23.14 -2.64
N ASP A 624 4.91 -23.95 -3.24
CA ASP A 624 4.57 -23.86 -4.68
C ASP A 624 3.70 -22.65 -5.03
N THR A 625 3.01 -22.05 -4.06
CA THR A 625 2.14 -20.88 -4.27
C THR A 625 2.85 -19.55 -3.98
N VAL A 626 4.07 -19.58 -3.42
CA VAL A 626 4.80 -18.39 -2.97
C VAL A 626 5.07 -17.39 -4.09
N GLU A 627 5.45 -17.83 -5.28
CA GLU A 627 5.70 -16.92 -6.41
C GLU A 627 4.44 -16.14 -6.78
N THR A 628 3.34 -16.84 -7.07
CA THR A 628 2.04 -16.23 -7.40
C THR A 628 1.52 -15.35 -6.26
N ALA A 629 1.49 -15.86 -5.02
CA ALA A 629 0.95 -15.13 -3.86
C ALA A 629 1.76 -13.87 -3.52
N SER A 630 3.06 -13.83 -3.83
CA SER A 630 3.90 -12.65 -3.61
C SER A 630 3.55 -11.46 -4.51
N VAL A 631 2.76 -11.67 -5.58
CA VAL A 631 2.21 -10.55 -6.38
C VAL A 631 1.23 -9.69 -5.57
N VAL A 632 0.60 -10.21 -4.51
CA VAL A 632 -0.16 -9.37 -3.55
C VAL A 632 0.75 -8.35 -2.86
N VAL A 633 1.97 -8.76 -2.50
CA VAL A 633 2.99 -7.87 -1.91
C VAL A 633 3.52 -6.88 -2.94
N ALA A 634 3.68 -7.28 -4.20
CA ALA A 634 4.01 -6.37 -5.30
C ALA A 634 2.91 -5.31 -5.54
N GLY A 635 1.63 -5.69 -5.40
CA GLY A 635 0.51 -4.73 -5.40
C GLY A 635 0.57 -3.75 -4.23
N PHE A 636 0.92 -4.21 -3.02
CA PHE A 636 1.13 -3.29 -1.91
C PHE A 636 2.31 -2.34 -2.14
N ILE A 637 3.40 -2.81 -2.77
CA ILE A 637 4.51 -1.96 -3.17
C ILE A 637 4.08 -0.89 -4.19
N ALA A 638 3.16 -1.21 -5.11
CA ALA A 638 2.58 -0.21 -6.02
C ALA A 638 1.78 0.87 -5.27
N ASN A 639 1.05 0.48 -4.21
CA ASN A 639 0.35 1.45 -3.36
C ASN A 639 1.34 2.35 -2.58
N LEU A 640 2.52 1.85 -2.20
CA LEU A 640 3.58 2.66 -1.59
C LEU A 640 4.22 3.62 -2.59
N GLU A 641 4.50 3.17 -3.81
CA GLU A 641 5.01 3.98 -4.92
C GLU A 641 4.04 5.12 -5.28
N ALA A 642 2.75 4.80 -5.47
CA ALA A 642 1.71 5.78 -5.78
C ALA A 642 1.52 6.86 -4.69
N ARG A 643 1.96 6.57 -3.45
CA ARG A 643 1.98 7.50 -2.31
C ARG A 643 3.35 8.16 -2.09
N CYS A 644 4.33 7.91 -2.96
CA CYS A 644 5.72 8.35 -2.87
C CYS A 644 6.45 7.92 -1.58
N LEU A 645 6.04 6.80 -0.96
CA LEU A 645 6.63 6.27 0.29
C LEU A 645 7.84 5.36 0.01
N PHE A 646 8.79 5.87 -0.79
CA PHE A 646 9.92 5.09 -1.30
C PHE A 646 10.79 4.45 -0.20
N ASP A 647 10.95 5.09 0.96
CA ASP A 647 11.77 4.58 2.07
C ASP A 647 11.29 3.23 2.64
N LEU A 648 10.00 2.91 2.46
CA LEU A 648 9.41 1.66 2.92
C LEU A 648 9.58 0.53 1.88
N ILE A 649 9.74 0.86 0.59
CA ILE A 649 9.75 -0.12 -0.51
C ILE A 649 10.86 -1.18 -0.35
N PRO A 650 12.12 -0.85 -0.02
CA PRO A 650 13.17 -1.85 0.18
C PRO A 650 12.87 -2.90 1.26
N LEU A 651 12.08 -2.58 2.29
CA LEU A 651 11.64 -3.55 3.29
C LEU A 651 10.74 -4.61 2.64
N TYR A 652 9.68 -4.18 1.96
CA TYR A 652 8.71 -5.10 1.34
C TYR A 652 9.26 -5.83 0.13
N ALA A 653 10.07 -5.15 -0.71
CA ALA A 653 10.75 -5.76 -1.85
C ALA A 653 11.64 -6.95 -1.41
N SER A 654 12.35 -6.80 -0.29
CA SER A 654 13.20 -7.86 0.27
C SER A 654 12.46 -9.10 0.81
N LEU A 655 11.13 -9.11 0.78
CA LEU A 655 10.28 -10.24 1.15
C LEU A 655 9.74 -11.00 -0.08
N LEU A 656 9.91 -10.45 -1.29
CA LEU A 656 9.57 -11.09 -2.56
C LEU A 656 10.56 -12.21 -2.92
N PRO A 657 10.21 -13.15 -3.82
CA PRO A 657 11.17 -14.00 -4.50
C PRO A 657 12.22 -13.16 -5.24
N THR A 658 13.47 -13.62 -5.31
CA THR A 658 14.62 -12.85 -5.83
C THR A 658 14.38 -12.22 -7.20
N ASP A 659 13.93 -13.00 -8.18
CA ASP A 659 13.73 -12.51 -9.55
C ASP A 659 12.56 -11.51 -9.63
N MET A 660 11.52 -11.71 -8.82
CA MET A 660 10.40 -10.77 -8.70
C MET A 660 10.85 -9.48 -8.00
N CYS A 661 11.66 -9.56 -6.94
CA CYS A 661 12.26 -8.40 -6.29
C CYS A 661 13.04 -7.57 -7.32
N HIS A 662 13.90 -8.21 -8.13
CA HIS A 662 14.68 -7.51 -9.14
C HIS A 662 13.78 -6.89 -10.23
N SER A 663 12.74 -7.59 -10.69
CA SER A 663 11.85 -7.09 -11.74
C SER A 663 10.85 -6.02 -11.30
N VAL A 664 10.42 -6.01 -10.04
CA VAL A 664 9.52 -4.98 -9.49
C VAL A 664 10.34 -3.74 -9.17
N PHE A 665 11.44 -3.92 -8.43
CA PHE A 665 12.26 -2.81 -7.94
C PHE A 665 13.03 -2.10 -9.07
N SER A 666 13.40 -2.81 -10.15
CA SER A 666 14.04 -2.18 -11.31
C SER A 666 13.17 -1.11 -11.99
N LYS A 667 11.84 -1.27 -11.97
CA LYS A 667 10.90 -0.29 -12.52
C LYS A 667 10.80 0.94 -11.61
N ILE A 668 10.52 0.73 -10.32
CA ILE A 668 10.37 1.77 -9.30
C ILE A 668 11.58 2.72 -9.27
N LEU A 669 12.80 2.18 -9.39
CA LEU A 669 14.01 3.00 -9.38
C LEU A 669 14.05 4.05 -10.51
N ILE A 670 13.41 3.82 -11.67
CA ILE A 670 13.43 4.75 -12.80
C ILE A 670 12.71 6.06 -12.45
N ASP A 671 11.67 6.00 -11.64
CA ASP A 671 10.82 7.15 -11.28
C ASP A 671 11.41 7.99 -10.14
N ILE A 672 12.36 7.46 -9.38
CA ILE A 672 13.07 8.20 -8.32
C ILE A 672 14.14 9.10 -8.96
N VAL A 673 13.82 10.38 -9.12
CA VAL A 673 14.72 11.38 -9.70
C VAL A 673 15.62 12.06 -8.66
N ASN A 674 15.16 12.22 -7.41
CA ASN A 674 15.85 13.01 -6.39
C ASN A 674 17.19 12.38 -5.94
N PRO A 675 18.35 13.07 -6.09
CA PRO A 675 19.67 12.56 -5.70
C PRO A 675 19.81 12.15 -4.22
N LYS A 676 19.02 12.73 -3.31
CA LYS A 676 19.03 12.35 -1.88
C LYS A 676 18.35 10.99 -1.69
N GLU A 677 17.13 10.86 -2.20
CA GLU A 677 16.36 9.61 -2.18
C GLU A 677 17.14 8.47 -2.87
N ARG A 678 17.82 8.74 -4.00
CA ARG A 678 18.69 7.72 -4.64
C ARG A 678 19.78 7.18 -3.70
N LYS A 679 20.44 8.05 -2.92
CA LYS A 679 21.44 7.64 -1.90
C LYS A 679 20.79 6.85 -0.76
N ASP A 680 19.62 7.28 -0.31
CA ASP A 680 18.88 6.59 0.75
C ASP A 680 18.37 5.22 0.31
N GLN A 681 17.91 5.06 -0.93
CA GLN A 681 17.54 3.76 -1.50
C GLN A 681 18.74 2.81 -1.61
N VAL A 682 19.93 3.27 -2.01
CA VAL A 682 21.15 2.43 -1.99
C VAL A 682 21.51 2.00 -0.56
N ARG A 683 21.37 2.90 0.43
CA ARG A 683 21.58 2.58 1.85
C ARG A 683 20.56 1.56 2.38
N LEU A 684 19.28 1.69 2.02
CA LEU A 684 18.19 0.82 2.47
C LEU A 684 18.23 -0.56 1.81
N THR A 685 18.53 -0.62 0.51
CA THR A 685 18.72 -1.91 -0.21
C THR A 685 19.87 -2.71 0.37
N GLN A 686 20.99 -2.05 0.69
CA GLN A 686 22.10 -2.67 1.42
C GLN A 686 21.68 -3.14 2.83
N LYS A 687 20.90 -2.34 3.59
CA LYS A 687 20.36 -2.74 4.90
C LYS A 687 19.54 -4.04 4.82
N TYR A 688 18.71 -4.19 3.79
CA TYR A 688 17.80 -5.33 3.66
C TYR A 688 18.35 -6.54 2.87
N GLY A 689 19.56 -6.43 2.32
CA GLY A 689 20.25 -7.51 1.62
C GLY A 689 19.83 -7.70 0.15
N ILE A 690 19.32 -6.66 -0.50
CA ILE A 690 18.97 -6.68 -1.94
C ILE A 690 20.24 -6.39 -2.75
N ASP A 691 20.54 -7.20 -3.77
CA ASP A 691 21.66 -6.92 -4.69
C ASP A 691 21.25 -5.87 -5.73
N ILE A 692 21.60 -4.61 -5.44
CA ILE A 692 21.35 -3.48 -6.33
C ILE A 692 21.99 -3.65 -7.72
N ASN A 693 23.08 -4.43 -7.86
CA ASN A 693 23.70 -4.63 -9.17
C ASN A 693 22.81 -5.49 -10.07
N ALA A 694 22.28 -6.58 -9.51
CA ALA A 694 21.35 -7.48 -10.20
C ALA A 694 20.03 -6.77 -10.57
N VAL A 695 19.52 -5.90 -9.68
CA VAL A 695 18.37 -5.03 -10.00
C VAL A 695 18.68 -4.14 -11.21
N LEU A 696 19.84 -3.48 -11.24
CA LEU A 696 20.25 -2.61 -12.34
C LEU A 696 20.58 -3.38 -13.64
N ASP A 697 21.02 -4.64 -13.56
CA ASP A 697 21.16 -5.51 -14.75
C ASP A 697 19.79 -5.90 -15.33
N VAL A 698 18.80 -6.18 -14.48
CA VAL A 698 17.41 -6.41 -14.92
C VAL A 698 16.82 -5.13 -15.52
N GLN A 699 17.04 -3.97 -14.89
CA GLN A 699 16.61 -2.66 -15.40
C GLN A 699 17.18 -2.40 -16.81
N TRP A 700 18.51 -2.49 -16.93
CA TRP A 700 19.19 -2.25 -18.21
C TRP A 700 18.75 -3.22 -19.31
N SER A 701 18.64 -4.52 -19.00
CA SER A 701 18.20 -5.51 -19.99
C SER A 701 16.75 -5.28 -20.45
N SER A 702 15.84 -4.86 -19.56
CA SER A 702 14.45 -4.57 -19.91
C SER A 702 14.26 -3.29 -20.71
N LEU A 703 15.08 -2.26 -20.52
CA LEU A 703 14.96 -0.99 -21.26
C LEU A 703 15.71 -1.04 -22.59
N SER A 704 16.90 -1.66 -22.62
CA SER A 704 17.77 -1.68 -23.81
C SER A 704 17.15 -2.36 -25.04
N THR A 705 16.10 -3.16 -24.89
CA THR A 705 15.34 -3.74 -26.01
C THR A 705 14.52 -2.72 -26.81
N GLY A 706 14.16 -1.56 -26.23
CA GLY A 706 13.35 -0.54 -26.89
C GLY A 706 14.13 0.40 -27.84
N VAL A 707 15.41 0.61 -27.57
CA VAL A 707 16.28 1.69 -28.13
C VAL A 707 16.58 1.55 -29.65
N SER A 708 15.90 0.67 -30.37
CA SER A 708 16.17 0.35 -31.79
C SER A 708 15.36 1.17 -32.80
N SER A 709 14.52 2.11 -32.36
CA SER A 709 13.70 2.95 -33.23
C SER A 709 14.52 4.09 -33.85
N ILE A 710 14.70 4.06 -35.18
CA ILE A 710 15.33 5.16 -35.93
C ILE A 710 14.34 6.33 -36.03
N GLU A 711 14.61 7.40 -35.29
CA GLU A 711 13.95 8.69 -35.45
C GLU A 711 14.95 9.65 -36.10
N GLN A 712 14.87 9.77 -37.42
CA GLN A 712 15.68 10.73 -38.16
C GLN A 712 15.30 12.15 -37.75
N SER A 713 16.16 12.81 -36.95
CA SER A 713 16.07 14.26 -36.72
C SER A 713 16.08 14.99 -38.08
N PRO A 714 14.97 15.66 -38.48
CA PRO A 714 14.82 16.21 -39.82
C PRO A 714 15.58 17.55 -39.95
N GLY A 715 16.92 17.51 -39.95
CA GLY A 715 17.71 18.74 -40.01
C GLY A 715 19.22 18.65 -40.07
N LEU A 716 19.86 17.54 -39.65
CA LEU A 716 21.33 17.48 -39.57
C LEU A 716 21.99 17.29 -40.95
N THR A 717 21.60 16.24 -41.66
CA THR A 717 22.20 15.86 -42.94
C THR A 717 21.49 16.52 -44.12
N GLY A 718 22.26 17.04 -45.08
CA GLY A 718 21.75 17.41 -46.41
C GLY A 718 21.43 18.90 -46.64
N TYR A 719 21.67 19.80 -45.67
CA TYR A 719 21.69 21.24 -45.93
C TYR A 719 23.11 21.71 -46.30
N SER A 720 23.23 22.56 -47.33
CA SER A 720 24.54 23.05 -47.77
C SER A 720 25.04 24.20 -46.90
N ARG A 721 26.29 24.10 -46.45
CA ARG A 721 27.06 25.15 -45.74
C ARG A 721 27.65 26.18 -46.71
N VAL A 722 27.56 25.91 -48.02
CA VAL A 722 27.91 26.85 -49.10
C VAL A 722 26.70 27.07 -50.00
N LEU A 723 26.16 28.29 -50.03
CA LEU A 723 25.09 28.67 -50.94
C LEU A 723 25.66 29.31 -52.20
N SER A 724 25.22 28.83 -53.37
CA SER A 724 25.44 29.51 -54.65
C SER A 724 24.27 30.46 -54.92
N ARG A 725 24.56 31.75 -55.05
CA ARG A 725 23.58 32.78 -55.42
C ARG A 725 23.26 32.74 -56.94
N PRO A 726 22.13 33.33 -57.38
CA PRO A 726 21.78 33.42 -58.80
C PRO A 726 22.78 34.20 -59.66
N ASP A 727 23.63 35.04 -59.05
CA ASP A 727 24.72 35.78 -59.68
C ASP A 727 26.01 34.95 -59.89
N GLY A 728 26.00 33.68 -59.49
CA GLY A 728 27.16 32.78 -59.55
C GLY A 728 28.16 32.96 -58.40
N SER A 729 27.95 33.91 -57.50
CA SER A 729 28.77 34.06 -56.29
C SER A 729 28.41 33.01 -55.24
N ARG A 730 29.40 32.59 -54.45
CA ARG A 730 29.23 31.62 -53.36
C ARG A 730 29.42 32.30 -52.02
N LEU A 731 28.67 31.84 -51.02
CA LEU A 731 28.74 32.32 -49.64
C LEU A 731 28.64 31.15 -48.66
N LEU A 732 29.31 31.32 -47.53
CA LEU A 732 29.11 30.45 -46.37
C LEU A 732 27.73 30.71 -45.73
N VAL A 733 27.28 29.72 -44.96
CA VAL A 733 26.08 29.77 -44.13
C VAL A 733 26.52 29.68 -42.67
N PRO A 734 26.03 30.55 -41.75
CA PRO A 734 26.36 30.42 -40.34
C PRO A 734 25.79 29.12 -39.77
N PRO A 735 26.37 28.55 -38.70
CA PRO A 735 25.83 27.37 -38.03
C PRO A 735 24.34 27.53 -37.66
N LYS A 736 23.61 26.41 -37.64
CA LYS A 736 22.16 26.37 -37.40
C LYS A 736 21.87 26.38 -35.88
N LYS A 737 20.83 27.10 -35.46
CA LYS A 737 20.41 27.29 -34.04
C LYS A 737 19.45 26.23 -33.49
N ASP A 738 19.22 25.18 -34.26
CA ASP A 738 18.22 24.13 -34.01
C ASP A 738 18.70 22.92 -34.81
N LEU A 739 19.87 22.42 -34.41
CA LEU A 739 20.64 21.36 -35.06
C LEU A 739 20.40 20.02 -34.36
N ILE A 740 20.30 20.07 -33.02
CA ILE A 740 20.10 18.97 -32.07
C ILE A 740 18.62 18.74 -31.79
N GLY A 741 17.85 19.83 -31.66
CA GLY A 741 16.46 19.82 -31.20
C GLY A 741 16.32 19.76 -29.66
N THR A 742 15.07 19.78 -29.18
CA THR A 742 14.75 19.90 -27.74
C THR A 742 13.91 18.76 -27.18
N THR A 743 13.41 17.84 -28.01
CA THR A 743 12.50 16.77 -27.62
C THR A 743 13.24 15.44 -27.46
N ILE A 744 12.90 14.70 -26.40
CA ILE A 744 13.48 13.40 -26.05
C ILE A 744 12.32 12.45 -25.75
N SER A 745 12.42 11.20 -26.17
CA SER A 745 11.39 10.20 -25.86
C SER A 745 11.53 9.69 -24.43
N ASP A 746 10.41 9.30 -23.80
CA ASP A 746 10.41 8.73 -22.45
C ASP A 746 11.32 7.48 -22.36
N GLU A 747 11.45 6.72 -23.45
CA GLU A 747 12.36 5.56 -23.53
C GLU A 747 13.84 5.96 -23.40
N ASP A 748 14.25 7.03 -24.07
CA ASP A 748 15.64 7.52 -24.03
C ASP A 748 15.95 8.17 -22.66
N GLU A 749 15.01 8.93 -22.11
CA GLU A 749 15.10 9.51 -20.76
C GLU A 749 15.26 8.41 -19.70
N ASN A 750 14.47 7.33 -19.80
CA ASN A 750 14.56 6.19 -18.89
C ASN A 750 15.90 5.43 -19.03
N MET A 751 16.45 5.33 -20.25
CA MET A 751 17.81 4.80 -20.46
C MET A 751 18.90 5.66 -19.81
N ILE A 752 18.80 7.00 -19.91
CA ILE A 752 19.73 7.92 -19.25
C ILE A 752 19.64 7.74 -17.73
N ARG A 753 18.43 7.75 -17.15
CA ARG A 753 18.20 7.50 -15.71
C ARG A 753 18.75 6.16 -15.23
N SER A 754 18.62 5.10 -16.04
CA SER A 754 19.18 3.78 -15.72
C SER A 754 20.72 3.82 -15.60
N LEU A 755 21.39 4.61 -16.45
CA LEU A 755 22.83 4.83 -16.35
C LEU A 755 23.22 5.69 -15.14
N GLU A 756 22.43 6.72 -14.81
CA GLU A 756 22.68 7.58 -13.63
C GLU A 756 22.72 6.81 -12.31
N TRP A 757 21.89 5.78 -12.15
CA TRP A 757 21.88 4.96 -10.93
C TRP A 757 23.24 4.33 -10.61
N LEU A 758 24.07 4.08 -11.63
CA LEU A 758 25.42 3.55 -11.44
C LEU A 758 26.36 4.55 -10.74
N ARG A 759 26.11 5.87 -10.78
CA ARG A 759 26.87 6.87 -9.98
C ARG A 759 26.68 6.68 -8.48
N TYR A 760 25.54 6.12 -8.06
CA TYR A 760 25.18 5.94 -6.65
C TYR A 760 25.67 4.61 -6.06
N VAL A 761 26.11 3.68 -6.90
CA VAL A 761 26.63 2.37 -6.49
C VAL A 761 28.17 2.36 -6.61
N GLY A 762 28.85 1.86 -5.57
CA GLY A 762 30.31 1.79 -5.58
C GLY A 762 30.89 0.92 -6.69
N GLY A 763 32.04 1.33 -7.26
CA GLY A 763 32.85 0.50 -8.15
C GLY A 763 32.37 0.39 -9.61
N GLN A 764 31.39 1.18 -10.05
CA GLN A 764 30.74 1.00 -11.35
C GLN A 764 31.46 1.65 -12.55
N TRP A 765 32.62 2.31 -12.40
CA TRP A 765 33.29 3.09 -13.47
C TRP A 765 33.38 2.35 -14.82
N ALA A 766 33.90 1.12 -14.83
CA ALA A 766 34.02 0.29 -16.03
C ALA A 766 32.65 0.01 -16.70
N ARG A 767 31.60 -0.14 -15.89
CA ARG A 767 30.23 -0.39 -16.35
C ARG A 767 29.59 0.89 -16.89
N ILE A 768 29.75 2.03 -16.21
CA ILE A 768 29.32 3.35 -16.70
C ILE A 768 29.93 3.62 -18.08
N CYS A 769 31.25 3.49 -18.20
CA CYS A 769 31.96 3.76 -19.45
C CYS A 769 31.49 2.85 -20.60
N ARG A 770 31.37 1.54 -20.35
CA ARG A 770 30.93 0.56 -21.35
C ARG A 770 29.47 0.79 -21.78
N LEU A 771 28.58 1.03 -20.82
CA LEU A 771 27.14 1.20 -21.08
C LEU A 771 26.82 2.59 -21.66
N GLY A 772 27.50 3.64 -21.21
CA GLY A 772 27.41 4.99 -21.77
C GLY A 772 27.95 5.05 -23.20
N GLY A 773 29.10 4.44 -23.49
CA GLY A 773 29.62 4.32 -24.85
C GLY A 773 28.68 3.55 -25.79
N TRP A 774 28.04 2.49 -25.29
CA TRP A 774 26.98 1.77 -26.03
C TRP A 774 25.74 2.64 -26.28
N LEU A 775 25.32 3.42 -25.27
CA LEU A 775 24.11 4.25 -25.33
C LEU A 775 24.30 5.42 -26.32
N TYR A 776 25.42 6.14 -26.23
CA TYR A 776 25.82 7.13 -27.23
C TYR A 776 25.82 6.56 -28.64
N ARG A 777 26.46 5.39 -28.85
CA ARG A 777 26.50 4.72 -30.15
C ARG A 777 25.09 4.48 -30.70
N LYS A 778 24.14 4.03 -29.86
CA LYS A 778 22.75 3.83 -30.30
C LYS A 778 21.99 5.14 -30.52
N PHE A 779 22.18 6.19 -29.72
CA PHE A 779 21.62 7.51 -30.01
C PHE A 779 22.12 8.09 -31.35
N PHE A 780 23.43 8.03 -31.63
CA PHE A 780 23.98 8.50 -32.90
C PHE A 780 23.53 7.64 -34.10
N VAL A 781 23.41 6.31 -33.97
CA VAL A 781 22.87 5.45 -35.05
C VAL A 781 21.38 5.73 -35.30
N ALA A 782 20.61 6.03 -34.24
CA ALA A 782 19.18 6.31 -34.36
C ALA A 782 18.86 7.73 -34.86
N GLY A 783 19.79 8.69 -34.79
CA GLY A 783 19.57 10.11 -35.14
C GLY A 783 19.18 11.02 -33.97
N LYS A 784 19.29 10.52 -32.74
CA LYS A 784 18.75 11.13 -31.51
C LYS A 784 19.74 12.07 -30.82
N LEU A 785 20.07 13.18 -31.48
CA LEU A 785 21.05 14.15 -30.96
C LEU A 785 20.65 14.76 -29.60
N ALA A 786 19.37 15.09 -29.38
CA ALA A 786 18.91 15.67 -28.11
C ALA A 786 19.17 14.74 -26.91
N ALA A 787 18.96 13.42 -27.07
CA ALA A 787 19.26 12.44 -26.03
C ALA A 787 20.78 12.30 -25.79
N ALA A 788 21.61 12.42 -26.84
CA ALA A 788 23.06 12.44 -26.70
C ALA A 788 23.56 13.70 -25.94
N ARG A 789 22.95 14.87 -26.16
CA ARG A 789 23.25 16.10 -25.39
C ARG A 789 22.90 15.92 -23.91
N GLU A 790 21.69 15.46 -23.57
CA GLU A 790 21.32 15.30 -22.16
C GLU A 790 22.19 14.25 -21.46
N LEU A 791 22.61 13.20 -22.17
CA LEU A 791 23.56 12.24 -21.63
C LEU A 791 24.91 12.90 -21.29
N SER A 792 25.42 13.83 -22.12
CA SER A 792 26.69 14.52 -21.82
C SER A 792 26.56 15.52 -20.66
N HIS A 793 25.42 16.19 -20.50
CA HIS A 793 25.20 17.09 -19.36
C HIS A 793 24.95 16.37 -18.03
N ARG A 794 24.31 15.18 -18.05
CA ARG A 794 23.91 14.45 -16.82
C ARG A 794 24.91 13.38 -16.40
N MET A 795 25.70 12.88 -17.34
CA MET A 795 26.75 11.88 -17.10
C MET A 795 28.15 12.34 -17.59
N PRO A 796 28.61 13.57 -17.27
CA PRO A 796 29.90 14.06 -17.71
C PRO A 796 31.05 13.25 -17.10
N LEU A 797 31.92 12.69 -17.94
CA LEU A 797 33.05 11.88 -17.48
C LEU A 797 34.02 12.61 -16.53
N PRO A 798 34.31 13.93 -16.68
CA PRO A 798 35.15 14.66 -15.74
C PRO A 798 34.62 14.63 -14.30
N GLU A 799 33.34 14.94 -14.09
CA GLU A 799 32.72 14.92 -12.76
C GLU A 799 32.69 13.51 -12.18
N ILE A 800 32.28 12.51 -12.97
CA ILE A 800 32.20 11.12 -12.52
C ILE A 800 33.60 10.60 -12.15
N SER A 801 34.64 10.99 -12.90
CA SER A 801 36.02 10.61 -12.59
C SER A 801 36.53 11.26 -11.30
N HIS A 802 36.19 12.54 -11.07
CA HIS A 802 36.50 13.24 -9.84
C HIS A 802 35.74 12.66 -8.64
N GLU A 803 34.46 12.29 -8.80
CA GLU A 803 33.66 11.58 -7.78
C GLU A 803 34.24 10.19 -7.46
N THR A 804 34.71 9.45 -8.46
CA THR A 804 35.18 8.06 -8.31
C THR A 804 36.64 7.96 -7.83
N PHE A 805 37.50 8.88 -8.25
CA PHE A 805 38.95 8.79 -8.07
C PHE A 805 39.60 10.02 -7.38
N GLY A 806 38.89 11.14 -7.25
CA GLY A 806 39.41 12.39 -6.69
C GLY A 806 40.29 13.20 -7.63
N PHE A 807 40.25 12.94 -8.95
CA PHE A 807 40.92 13.70 -9.99
C PHE A 807 40.13 13.63 -11.31
N ASP A 808 40.28 14.64 -12.17
CA ASP A 808 39.69 14.62 -13.52
C ASP A 808 40.52 13.73 -14.45
N ILE A 809 39.88 12.78 -15.13
CA ILE A 809 40.51 11.89 -16.10
C ILE A 809 41.13 12.65 -17.30
N LEU A 810 40.58 13.82 -17.67
CA LEU A 810 41.09 14.65 -18.77
C LEU A 810 42.42 15.35 -18.44
N GLU A 811 42.74 15.56 -17.17
CA GLU A 811 44.05 16.07 -16.74
C GLU A 811 45.19 15.05 -16.95
N PHE A 812 44.86 13.78 -17.18
CA PHE A 812 45.84 12.69 -17.32
C PHE A 812 45.61 11.85 -18.59
N PRO A 813 45.78 12.40 -19.80
CA PRO A 813 45.66 11.64 -21.05
C PRO A 813 46.58 10.42 -21.06
N ALA A 814 46.14 9.34 -21.71
CA ALA A 814 46.78 8.03 -21.70
C ALA A 814 48.22 7.95 -22.26
N LEU A 815 48.79 9.07 -22.74
CA LEU A 815 50.06 9.16 -23.45
C LEU A 815 51.30 9.35 -22.54
N ASP A 816 51.16 9.62 -21.24
CA ASP A 816 52.30 10.02 -20.38
C ASP A 816 52.60 9.07 -19.18
N VAL A 817 52.13 7.83 -19.26
CA VAL A 817 52.36 6.80 -18.22
C VAL A 817 53.84 6.46 -18.07
N ASP A 818 54.59 6.42 -19.17
CA ASP A 818 56.03 6.11 -19.18
C ASP A 818 56.85 7.21 -18.49
N GLN A 819 56.43 8.47 -18.59
CA GLN A 819 57.14 9.60 -17.97
C GLN A 819 56.94 9.60 -16.44
N PHE A 820 55.73 9.30 -15.96
CA PHE A 820 55.43 9.22 -14.53
C PHE A 820 56.13 8.06 -13.81
N ILE A 821 56.36 6.94 -14.50
CA ILE A 821 57.14 5.80 -13.98
C ILE A 821 58.66 6.12 -14.01
N ALA A 822 59.13 6.84 -15.03
CA ALA A 822 60.52 7.29 -15.11
C ALA A 822 60.87 8.30 -14.01
N GLU A 823 60.02 9.30 -13.73
CA GLU A 823 60.32 10.33 -12.73
C GLU A 823 60.42 9.79 -11.29
N LYS A 824 59.72 8.70 -10.95
CA LYS A 824 59.81 8.07 -9.62
C LYS A 824 60.99 7.12 -9.43
N SER A 825 61.75 6.80 -10.49
CA SER A 825 62.88 5.85 -10.42
C SER A 825 64.27 6.51 -10.48
N ALA A 826 64.35 7.84 -10.66
CA ALA A 826 65.61 8.57 -10.65
C ALA A 826 66.04 9.02 -9.23
N PRO A 827 67.26 8.68 -8.75
CA PRO A 827 67.77 9.20 -7.49
C PRO A 827 68.08 10.70 -7.61
N THR A 828 67.45 11.51 -6.76
CA THR A 828 67.51 12.97 -6.83
C THR A 828 68.89 13.51 -6.41
N SER A 829 69.54 14.27 -7.31
CA SER A 829 70.67 15.14 -6.97
C SER A 829 70.22 16.61 -6.89
N PRO A 830 70.71 17.42 -5.93
CA PRO A 830 70.10 18.72 -5.63
C PRO A 830 70.74 19.91 -6.36
N SER A 831 69.98 20.64 -7.18
CA SER A 831 70.35 22.03 -7.55
C SER A 831 69.19 22.96 -7.98
N LYS A 832 68.84 23.86 -7.07
CA LYS A 832 68.43 25.28 -7.29
C LYS A 832 67.33 25.64 -8.32
N SER A 833 66.10 25.64 -7.83
CA SER A 833 65.10 26.75 -7.92
C SER A 833 64.96 27.61 -9.19
N LYS A 834 63.75 27.58 -9.77
CA LYS A 834 62.97 28.81 -10.07
C LYS A 834 61.53 28.65 -9.56
N LYS A 835 60.86 29.78 -9.32
CA LYS A 835 59.57 29.86 -8.63
C LYS A 835 58.39 29.61 -9.59
N SER A 836 57.42 28.80 -9.16
CA SER A 836 56.00 28.92 -9.54
C SER A 836 55.15 28.62 -8.30
N ALA A 837 53.95 29.20 -8.21
CA ALA A 837 53.19 29.29 -6.96
C ALA A 837 52.10 28.21 -6.81
N HIS A 838 51.91 27.77 -5.57
CA HIS A 838 50.71 27.11 -5.04
C HIS A 838 50.12 25.88 -5.76
N ARG A 839 50.87 24.78 -5.81
CA ARG A 839 50.26 23.47 -5.49
C ARG A 839 50.00 23.42 -3.98
N ARG A 840 48.73 23.35 -3.55
CA ARG A 840 48.37 23.00 -2.17
C ARG A 840 48.48 21.47 -2.05
N SER A 841 49.35 20.99 -1.16
CA SER A 841 49.46 19.56 -0.87
C SER A 841 48.31 19.11 0.04
N LEU A 842 47.42 18.27 -0.46
CA LEU A 842 46.56 17.47 0.40
C LEU A 842 47.34 16.23 0.86
N SER A 843 47.45 16.05 2.16
CA SER A 843 48.12 14.90 2.77
C SER A 843 47.20 14.28 3.82
N GLY A 844 46.82 13.03 3.59
CA GLY A 844 46.31 12.12 4.61
C GLY A 844 44.81 12.14 4.88
N SER A 845 44.10 11.14 4.34
CA SER A 845 43.54 10.09 5.20
C SER A 845 43.15 8.83 4.41
N ASN A 846 43.44 7.67 5.00
CA ASN A 846 42.85 6.33 4.80
C ASN A 846 42.69 5.76 3.38
N GLY A 847 43.36 4.63 3.15
CA GLY A 847 43.48 4.01 1.84
C GLY A 847 42.25 3.26 1.34
N LEU A 848 41.95 3.49 0.06
CA LEU A 848 41.46 2.49 -0.88
C LEU A 848 42.45 2.41 -2.06
N ALA A 849 42.36 1.36 -2.87
CA ALA A 849 43.42 1.00 -3.82
C ALA A 849 43.75 2.12 -4.83
N VAL A 850 45.04 2.30 -5.12
CA VAL A 850 45.53 3.22 -6.16
C VAL A 850 45.12 2.64 -7.52
N ASN A 851 44.01 3.13 -8.06
CA ASN A 851 43.55 2.78 -9.40
C ASN A 851 44.54 3.31 -10.44
N ASN A 852 44.96 2.44 -11.36
CA ASN A 852 45.91 2.82 -12.42
C ASN A 852 45.19 3.74 -13.44
N PRO A 853 45.56 5.03 -13.56
CA PRO A 853 44.86 5.97 -14.44
C PRO A 853 44.90 5.54 -15.92
N ALA A 854 45.93 4.78 -16.32
CA ALA A 854 46.00 4.19 -17.66
C ALA A 854 44.83 3.23 -17.96
N ASN A 855 44.39 2.45 -16.96
CA ASN A 855 43.27 1.51 -17.10
C ASN A 855 41.93 2.26 -17.07
N ALA A 856 41.79 3.28 -16.21
CA ALA A 856 40.60 4.13 -16.19
C ALA A 856 40.37 4.84 -17.54
N ASN A 857 41.45 5.41 -18.10
CA ASN A 857 41.47 6.00 -19.45
C ASN A 857 41.07 4.98 -20.54
N GLN A 858 41.65 3.79 -20.52
CA GLN A 858 41.33 2.75 -21.51
C GLN A 858 39.84 2.35 -21.44
N GLN A 859 39.24 2.35 -20.25
CA GLN A 859 37.83 2.02 -20.06
C GLN A 859 36.90 3.13 -20.55
N CYS A 860 37.22 4.41 -20.32
CA CYS A 860 36.36 5.53 -20.70
C CYS A 860 36.49 5.99 -22.16
N ALA A 861 37.57 5.62 -22.86
CA ALA A 861 37.90 6.12 -24.20
C ALA A 861 36.73 6.13 -25.20
N LEU A 862 35.92 5.05 -25.27
CA LEU A 862 34.80 4.99 -26.20
C LEU A 862 33.67 5.98 -25.83
N MET A 863 33.33 6.07 -24.55
CA MET A 863 32.32 7.01 -24.06
C MET A 863 32.80 8.45 -24.27
N LEU A 864 34.05 8.75 -23.91
CA LEU A 864 34.67 10.08 -24.07
C LEU A 864 34.68 10.54 -25.53
N ASN A 865 35.00 9.64 -26.46
CA ASN A 865 35.05 9.96 -27.89
C ASN A 865 33.67 10.34 -28.45
N PHE A 866 32.60 9.73 -27.94
CA PHE A 866 31.22 10.07 -28.30
C PHE A 866 30.64 11.27 -27.53
N GLU A 867 30.99 11.42 -26.26
CA GLU A 867 30.66 12.59 -25.44
C GLU A 867 31.25 13.86 -26.07
N SER A 868 32.50 13.79 -26.53
CA SER A 868 33.15 14.87 -27.31
C SER A 868 32.39 15.20 -28.60
N LEU A 869 31.70 14.24 -29.22
CA LEU A 869 30.86 14.50 -30.39
C LEU A 869 29.55 15.21 -30.01
N ALA A 870 28.92 14.81 -28.90
CA ALA A 870 27.73 15.49 -28.39
C ALA A 870 28.04 16.94 -27.98
N LEU A 871 29.10 17.16 -27.19
CA LEU A 871 29.55 18.48 -26.75
C LEU A 871 30.01 19.38 -27.91
N GLY A 872 30.59 18.80 -28.97
CA GLY A 872 30.95 19.53 -30.19
C GLY A 872 29.72 20.09 -30.93
N PHE A 873 28.65 19.29 -31.05
CA PHE A 873 27.39 19.78 -31.64
C PHE A 873 26.66 20.77 -30.74
N ASP A 874 26.67 20.55 -29.42
CA ASP A 874 26.05 21.48 -28.47
C ASP A 874 26.73 22.86 -28.50
N SER A 875 28.07 22.87 -28.53
CA SER A 875 28.85 24.10 -28.68
C SER A 875 28.59 24.82 -30.01
N LEU A 876 28.31 24.09 -31.09
CA LEU A 876 27.91 24.68 -32.38
C LEU A 876 26.52 25.35 -32.33
N GLU A 877 25.55 24.72 -31.68
CA GLU A 877 24.19 25.28 -31.56
C GLU A 877 24.19 26.51 -30.65
N ASN A 878 24.90 26.44 -29.51
CA ASN A 878 25.09 27.57 -28.60
C ASN A 878 25.84 28.73 -29.29
N PHE A 879 26.90 28.45 -30.07
CA PHE A 879 27.56 29.46 -30.92
C PHE A 879 26.58 30.11 -31.91
N ALA A 880 25.72 29.33 -32.58
CA ALA A 880 24.73 29.85 -33.52
C ALA A 880 23.70 30.79 -32.87
N ILE A 881 23.27 30.43 -31.65
CA ILE A 881 22.35 31.22 -30.82
C ILE A 881 23.02 32.54 -30.42
N LEU A 882 24.22 32.48 -29.82
CA LEU A 882 24.98 33.65 -29.37
C LEU A 882 25.34 34.60 -30.52
N TYR A 883 25.79 34.08 -31.67
CA TYR A 883 26.10 34.88 -32.86
C TYR A 883 24.90 35.72 -33.33
N ASP A 884 23.69 35.17 -33.30
CA ASP A 884 22.46 35.90 -33.64
C ASP A 884 22.01 36.87 -32.55
N GLN A 885 22.18 36.51 -31.28
CA GLN A 885 21.97 37.44 -30.16
C GLN A 885 22.90 38.66 -30.29
N ILE A 886 24.20 38.45 -30.54
CA ILE A 886 25.18 39.52 -30.81
C ILE A 886 24.74 40.37 -32.01
N SER A 887 24.32 39.75 -33.11
CA SER A 887 23.82 40.45 -34.31
C SER A 887 22.59 41.33 -34.02
N LYS A 888 21.69 40.89 -33.12
CA LYS A 888 20.53 41.67 -32.65
C LYS A 888 20.94 42.77 -31.66
N THR A 889 21.86 42.49 -30.75
CA THR A 889 22.25 43.41 -29.66
C THR A 889 23.17 44.53 -30.15
N LYS A 890 24.08 44.25 -31.10
CA LYS A 890 24.85 45.27 -31.85
C LYS A 890 23.93 46.33 -32.50
N ARG A 891 22.71 45.97 -32.92
CA ARG A 891 21.72 46.92 -33.46
C ARG A 891 21.05 47.79 -32.38
N ARG A 892 21.02 47.34 -31.12
CA ARG A 892 20.42 48.03 -29.98
C ARG A 892 21.38 48.98 -29.24
N ARG A 893 22.68 48.94 -29.56
CA ARG A 893 23.76 49.80 -28.99
C ARG A 893 23.98 49.65 -27.47
N ASP A 894 23.66 48.48 -26.91
CA ASP A 894 24.10 48.13 -25.56
C ASP A 894 25.53 47.57 -25.64
N SER A 895 26.48 48.18 -24.93
CA SER A 895 27.92 47.89 -25.09
C SER A 895 28.51 47.01 -24.00
N GLY A 896 27.83 46.87 -22.85
CA GLY A 896 28.25 45.98 -21.78
C GLY A 896 27.94 44.53 -22.13
N THR A 897 26.65 44.23 -22.34
CA THR A 897 26.14 42.90 -22.67
C THR A 897 26.78 42.29 -23.92
N VAL A 898 27.12 43.12 -24.93
CA VAL A 898 27.82 42.65 -26.14
C VAL A 898 29.23 42.14 -25.85
N LYS A 899 29.93 42.69 -24.84
CA LYS A 899 31.28 42.24 -24.46
C LYS A 899 31.25 40.88 -23.76
N ASP A 900 30.26 40.66 -22.91
CA ASP A 900 30.09 39.39 -22.21
C ASP A 900 29.72 38.29 -23.21
N LEU A 901 28.76 38.56 -24.11
CA LEU A 901 28.41 37.67 -25.23
C LEU A 901 29.58 37.35 -26.17
N PHE A 902 30.52 38.28 -26.40
CA PHE A 902 31.74 37.98 -27.17
C PHE A 902 32.68 37.02 -26.45
N THR A 903 32.73 37.09 -25.12
CA THR A 903 33.57 36.19 -24.32
C THR A 903 32.99 34.78 -24.37
N GLU A 904 31.68 34.66 -24.12
CA GLU A 904 30.92 33.41 -24.22
C GLU A 904 30.99 32.77 -25.62
N LEU A 905 30.92 33.59 -26.70
CA LEU A 905 31.10 33.12 -28.08
C LEU A 905 32.52 32.56 -28.33
N ALA A 906 33.55 33.15 -27.71
CA ALA A 906 34.93 32.68 -27.80
C ALA A 906 35.15 31.40 -26.98
N ASP A 907 34.52 31.28 -25.82
CA ASP A 907 34.57 30.07 -24.98
C ASP A 907 33.96 28.87 -25.72
N HIS A 908 32.78 29.04 -26.33
CA HIS A 908 32.20 27.99 -27.20
C HIS A 908 33.05 27.66 -28.42
N LEU A 909 33.80 28.62 -28.98
CA LEU A 909 34.77 28.34 -30.04
C LEU A 909 35.93 27.46 -29.55
N GLY A 910 36.41 27.70 -28.33
CA GLY A 910 37.41 26.85 -27.66
C GLY A 910 36.89 25.43 -27.38
N PHE A 911 35.65 25.29 -26.90
CA PHE A 911 35.03 23.96 -26.69
C PHE A 911 34.86 23.18 -28.01
N MET A 912 34.54 23.87 -29.11
CA MET A 912 34.52 23.25 -30.45
C MET A 912 35.93 22.82 -30.90
N GLU A 913 36.96 23.67 -30.71
CA GLU A 913 38.34 23.33 -31.05
C GLU A 913 38.83 22.09 -30.28
N GLN A 914 38.56 22.02 -28.97
CA GLN A 914 38.87 20.87 -28.13
C GLN A 914 38.15 19.60 -28.62
N SER A 915 36.85 19.70 -28.90
CA SER A 915 36.03 18.57 -29.37
C SER A 915 36.52 18.02 -30.72
N VAL A 916 36.83 18.90 -31.67
CA VAL A 916 37.40 18.51 -32.97
C VAL A 916 38.83 17.95 -32.81
N GLY A 917 39.61 18.51 -31.90
CA GLY A 917 40.95 18.02 -31.54
C GLY A 917 40.94 16.55 -31.10
N GLN A 918 40.06 16.17 -30.18
CA GLN A 918 39.91 14.77 -29.74
C GLN A 918 39.59 13.82 -30.90
N MET A 919 38.75 14.22 -31.86
CA MET A 919 38.41 13.40 -33.04
C MET A 919 39.55 13.29 -34.06
N VAL A 920 40.47 14.25 -34.07
CA VAL A 920 41.67 14.29 -34.90
C VAL A 920 42.78 13.43 -34.29
N GLU A 921 42.98 13.50 -32.97
CA GLU A 921 44.08 12.82 -32.28
C GLU A 921 43.87 11.30 -32.17
N VAL A 922 42.63 10.83 -32.07
CA VAL A 922 42.30 9.40 -31.96
C VAL A 922 42.42 8.70 -33.32
N PRO A 923 43.36 7.73 -33.50
CA PRO A 923 43.51 7.00 -34.75
C PRO A 923 42.31 6.08 -34.99
N ASN A 924 41.68 6.19 -36.17
CA ASN A 924 40.45 5.46 -36.51
C ASN A 924 39.31 5.70 -35.51
N TRP A 925 39.04 6.98 -35.18
CA TRP A 925 37.92 7.39 -34.33
C TRP A 925 36.59 6.65 -34.70
N PRO A 926 35.76 6.23 -33.71
CA PRO A 926 35.89 6.44 -32.26
C PRO A 926 36.79 5.40 -31.55
N GLY A 927 37.42 4.48 -32.28
CA GLY A 927 38.25 3.42 -31.71
C GLY A 927 38.19 2.13 -32.54
N LYS A 928 38.70 1.03 -31.96
CA LYS A 928 38.60 -0.30 -32.59
C LYS A 928 37.24 -0.93 -32.25
N ALA A 929 36.48 -1.33 -33.26
CA ALA A 929 35.29 -2.16 -33.06
C ALA A 929 35.66 -3.56 -32.55
N GLU A 930 34.83 -4.11 -31.66
CA GLU A 930 34.91 -5.48 -31.16
C GLU A 930 34.32 -6.48 -32.17
N ASN A 931 33.34 -6.05 -32.96
CA ASN A 931 32.61 -6.90 -33.91
C ASN A 931 32.21 -6.16 -35.21
N SER A 932 31.74 -6.92 -36.20
CA SER A 932 31.42 -6.38 -37.54
C SER A 932 30.12 -5.54 -37.58
N GLU A 933 29.22 -5.66 -36.61
CA GLU A 933 28.02 -4.83 -36.53
C GLU A 933 28.38 -3.44 -35.98
N GLU A 934 29.23 -3.41 -34.95
CA GLU A 934 29.76 -2.19 -34.38
C GLU A 934 30.63 -1.40 -35.35
N GLU A 935 31.40 -2.06 -36.23
CA GLU A 935 32.13 -1.36 -37.29
C GLU A 935 31.20 -0.74 -38.34
N LEU A 936 30.01 -1.32 -38.58
CA LEU A 936 28.98 -0.72 -39.43
C LEU A 936 28.32 0.48 -38.74
N ASP A 937 28.00 0.36 -37.44
CA ASP A 937 27.54 1.49 -36.61
C ASP A 937 28.57 2.63 -36.64
N TYR A 938 29.86 2.35 -36.44
CA TYR A 938 30.94 3.35 -36.46
C TYR A 938 31.16 3.96 -37.85
N ALA A 939 31.11 3.16 -38.93
CA ALA A 939 31.19 3.69 -40.29
C ALA A 939 30.01 4.60 -40.62
N HIS A 940 28.79 4.23 -40.17
CA HIS A 940 27.62 5.09 -40.29
C HIS A 940 27.81 6.41 -39.53
N ILE A 941 28.20 6.37 -38.24
CA ILE A 941 28.41 7.58 -37.43
C ILE A 941 29.49 8.47 -38.05
N ARG A 942 30.63 7.91 -38.47
CA ARG A 942 31.70 8.65 -39.14
C ARG A 942 31.20 9.39 -40.37
N ARG A 943 30.49 8.70 -41.26
CA ARG A 943 29.94 9.26 -42.51
C ARG A 943 28.85 10.30 -42.26
N THR A 944 28.00 10.09 -41.26
CA THR A 944 26.83 10.93 -40.97
C THR A 944 27.19 12.20 -40.19
N TYR A 945 28.12 12.16 -39.23
CA TYR A 945 28.32 13.25 -38.27
C TYR A 945 29.63 14.03 -38.46
N LEU A 946 30.75 13.37 -38.77
CA LEU A 946 32.06 14.06 -38.83
C LEU A 946 32.15 15.13 -39.93
N PRO A 947 31.63 14.91 -41.17
CA PRO A 947 31.64 15.95 -42.19
C PRO A 947 30.75 17.15 -41.82
N GLU A 948 29.63 16.91 -41.14
CA GLU A 948 28.71 17.95 -40.69
C GLU A 948 29.38 18.85 -39.64
N LEU A 949 29.93 18.24 -38.58
CA LEU A 949 30.63 18.93 -37.50
C LEU A 949 31.81 19.77 -38.01
N ILE A 950 32.66 19.19 -38.88
CA ILE A 950 33.87 19.88 -39.37
C ILE A 950 33.52 21.04 -40.32
N LEU A 951 32.46 20.92 -41.13
CA LEU A 951 32.00 22.02 -41.99
C LEU A 951 31.38 23.16 -41.16
N ASP A 952 30.56 22.84 -40.17
CA ASP A 952 29.97 23.88 -39.31
C ASP A 952 31.02 24.51 -38.39
N TYR A 953 32.04 23.77 -37.92
CA TYR A 953 33.20 24.32 -37.20
C TYR A 953 34.04 25.28 -38.06
N HIS A 954 34.34 24.90 -39.32
CA HIS A 954 34.99 25.79 -40.28
C HIS A 954 34.20 27.10 -40.45
N ASN A 955 32.87 27.00 -40.57
CA ASN A 955 32.01 28.18 -40.71
C ASN A 955 31.94 28.98 -39.40
N ALA A 956 31.92 28.34 -38.23
CA ALA A 956 32.01 29.01 -36.94
C ALA A 956 33.29 29.86 -36.84
N LEU A 957 34.45 29.30 -37.14
CA LEU A 957 35.73 30.02 -37.22
C LEU A 957 35.65 31.24 -38.18
N TYR A 958 35.08 31.04 -39.38
CA TYR A 958 34.91 32.12 -40.36
C TYR A 958 34.04 33.27 -39.82
N TYR A 959 32.87 32.96 -39.24
CA TYR A 959 31.98 33.99 -38.70
C TYR A 959 32.52 34.62 -37.41
N ALA A 960 33.22 33.85 -36.58
CA ALA A 960 33.90 34.35 -35.38
C ALA A 960 34.98 35.37 -35.75
N SER A 961 35.79 35.12 -36.79
CA SER A 961 36.85 36.04 -37.24
C SER A 961 36.36 37.47 -37.49
N ASN A 962 35.20 37.60 -38.13
CA ASN A 962 34.55 38.88 -38.45
C ASN A 962 33.73 39.44 -37.26
N THR A 963 33.35 38.60 -36.30
CA THR A 963 32.49 39.00 -35.17
C THR A 963 33.28 39.50 -33.97
N LEU A 964 34.39 38.83 -33.69
CA LEU A 964 35.39 39.10 -32.64
C LEU A 964 36.54 40.00 -33.13
N GLU A 965 36.57 40.33 -34.42
CA GLU A 965 37.65 41.11 -35.07
C GLU A 965 39.04 40.47 -34.96
N GLN A 966 39.07 39.12 -34.95
CA GLN A 966 40.28 38.29 -34.86
C GLN A 966 40.62 37.66 -36.22
N PRO A 967 41.47 38.29 -37.06
CA PRO A 967 41.81 37.76 -38.38
C PRO A 967 42.64 36.46 -38.32
N GLU A 968 43.24 36.15 -37.17
CA GLU A 968 44.01 34.93 -36.93
C GLU A 968 43.13 33.67 -37.05
N LEU A 969 41.83 33.75 -36.72
CA LEU A 969 40.86 32.66 -36.87
C LEU A 969 40.67 32.24 -38.34
N LEU A 970 40.86 33.13 -39.32
CA LEU A 970 40.85 32.76 -40.74
C LEU A 970 42.03 31.86 -41.11
N THR A 971 43.16 31.98 -40.40
CA THR A 971 44.29 31.04 -40.61
C THR A 971 43.95 29.65 -40.07
N GLN A 972 43.18 29.55 -38.97
CA GLN A 972 42.67 28.29 -38.45
C GLN A 972 41.66 27.63 -39.39
N CYS A 973 40.81 28.39 -40.10
CA CYS A 973 39.97 27.83 -41.18
C CYS A 973 40.81 27.04 -42.20
N MET A 974 42.00 27.52 -42.56
CA MET A 974 42.90 26.81 -43.48
C MET A 974 43.59 25.60 -42.84
N VAL A 975 43.77 25.57 -41.52
CA VAL A 975 44.29 24.39 -40.80
C VAL A 975 43.32 23.21 -40.94
N VAL A 976 42.00 23.43 -41.04
CA VAL A 976 40.99 22.37 -41.27
C VAL A 976 41.31 21.52 -42.50
N ALA A 977 41.82 22.12 -43.58
CA ALA A 977 42.28 21.38 -44.76
C ALA A 977 43.39 20.37 -44.43
N THR A 978 44.31 20.76 -43.54
CA THR A 978 45.41 19.91 -43.05
C THR A 978 44.89 18.83 -42.09
N LEU A 979 43.91 19.16 -41.23
CA LEU A 979 43.29 18.19 -40.32
C LEU A 979 42.60 17.05 -41.10
N VAL A 980 41.77 17.40 -42.09
CA VAL A 980 41.07 16.39 -42.91
C VAL A 980 42.05 15.57 -43.75
N ALA A 981 43.03 16.20 -44.40
CA ALA A 981 43.97 15.51 -45.30
C ALA A 981 45.00 14.62 -44.58
N LYS A 982 45.40 14.94 -43.34
CA LYS A 982 46.33 14.09 -42.56
C LYS A 982 45.66 12.84 -41.97
N ASN A 983 44.34 12.85 -41.80
CA ASN A 983 43.60 11.82 -41.07
C ASN A 983 42.74 10.97 -42.02
N PRO A 984 43.10 9.68 -42.25
CA PRO A 984 42.38 8.83 -43.19
C PRO A 984 40.89 8.66 -42.86
N HIS A 985 40.51 8.59 -41.59
CA HIS A 985 39.11 8.48 -41.19
C HIS A 985 38.29 9.73 -41.57
N LEU A 986 38.87 10.93 -41.43
CA LEU A 986 38.21 12.17 -41.85
C LEU A 986 38.13 12.27 -43.38
N THR A 987 39.22 12.02 -44.09
CA THR A 987 39.24 12.00 -45.57
C THR A 987 38.19 11.04 -46.12
N ASN A 988 38.12 9.80 -45.60
CA ASN A 988 37.15 8.80 -46.04
C ASN A 988 35.70 9.23 -45.72
N SER A 989 35.45 9.77 -44.53
CA SER A 989 34.12 10.26 -44.15
C SER A 989 33.61 11.34 -45.11
N PHE A 990 34.46 12.30 -45.49
CA PHE A 990 34.11 13.36 -46.44
C PHE A 990 33.89 12.85 -47.87
N THR A 991 34.59 11.80 -48.32
CA THR A 991 34.39 11.21 -49.65
C THR A 991 33.14 10.33 -49.70
N GLU A 992 32.89 9.51 -48.67
CA GLU A 992 31.70 8.65 -48.54
C GLU A 992 30.41 9.45 -48.35
N ALA A 993 30.47 10.59 -47.65
CA ALA A 993 29.37 11.54 -47.53
C ALA A 993 29.21 12.45 -48.77
N GLN A 994 30.14 12.38 -49.74
CA GLN A 994 30.20 13.25 -50.93
C GLN A 994 30.32 14.76 -50.63
N ARG A 995 30.77 15.14 -49.43
CA ARG A 995 30.90 16.54 -48.96
C ARG A 995 32.24 17.20 -49.28
N MET A 996 33.21 16.46 -49.84
CA MET A 996 34.56 16.98 -50.11
C MET A 996 34.59 18.24 -51.01
N ALA A 997 33.71 18.33 -52.01
CA ALA A 997 33.63 19.52 -52.87
C ALA A 997 33.18 20.77 -52.09
N GLU A 998 32.27 20.60 -51.13
CA GLU A 998 31.73 21.67 -50.29
C GLU A 998 32.78 22.17 -49.28
N LEU A 999 33.61 21.28 -48.75
CA LEU A 999 34.78 21.64 -47.93
C LEU A 999 35.77 22.50 -48.72
N VAL A 1000 36.09 22.11 -49.95
CA VAL A 1000 37.00 22.88 -50.84
C VAL A 1000 36.40 24.25 -51.17
N ASP A 1001 35.10 24.31 -51.45
CA ASP A 1001 34.40 25.57 -51.69
C ASP A 1001 34.39 26.48 -50.44
N ALA A 1002 34.25 25.90 -49.25
CA ALA A 1002 34.28 26.65 -48.00
C ALA A 1002 35.68 27.22 -47.70
N LEU A 1003 36.73 26.41 -47.86
CA LEU A 1003 38.13 26.81 -47.75
C LEU A 1003 38.50 27.91 -48.76
N ALA A 1004 37.99 27.84 -50.00
CA ALA A 1004 38.21 28.87 -51.00
C ALA A 1004 37.57 30.23 -50.61
N LEU A 1005 36.43 30.21 -49.91
CA LEU A 1005 35.79 31.41 -49.39
C LEU A 1005 36.55 32.00 -48.17
N ALA A 1006 37.05 31.16 -47.27
CA ALA A 1006 37.93 31.59 -46.18
C ALA A 1006 39.24 32.20 -46.72
N GLY A 1007 39.90 31.53 -47.67
CA GLY A 1007 41.08 32.06 -48.35
C GLY A 1007 40.83 33.39 -49.07
N LYS A 1008 39.68 33.55 -49.73
CA LYS A 1008 39.27 34.84 -50.31
C LYS A 1008 39.13 35.93 -49.24
N ALA A 1009 38.56 35.63 -48.07
CA ALA A 1009 38.47 36.59 -46.97
C ALA A 1009 39.84 36.97 -46.40
N MET A 1010 40.80 36.03 -46.34
CA MET A 1010 42.19 36.33 -45.95
C MET A 1010 42.85 37.33 -46.89
N VAL A 1011 42.69 37.19 -48.22
CA VAL A 1011 43.22 38.16 -49.21
C VAL A 1011 42.64 39.56 -48.99
N ILE A 1012 41.35 39.65 -48.65
CA ILE A 1012 40.65 40.93 -48.44
C ILE A 1012 41.07 41.61 -47.13
N THR A 1013 41.43 40.84 -46.10
CA THR A 1013 41.79 41.36 -44.77
C THR A 1013 43.28 41.69 -44.58
N ASP A 1014 44.16 41.23 -45.48
CA ASP A 1014 45.62 41.42 -45.46
C ASP A 1014 46.27 41.15 -44.09
N PRO A 1015 46.53 39.87 -43.73
CA PRO A 1015 47.05 39.50 -42.41
C PRO A 1015 48.47 40.03 -42.20
N LYS A 1016 48.61 41.06 -41.36
CA LYS A 1016 49.88 41.79 -41.11
C LYS A 1016 50.91 41.06 -40.25
N ASN A 1017 50.58 39.91 -39.67
CA ASN A 1017 51.46 39.12 -38.81
C ASN A 1017 52.02 37.89 -39.54
N ASP A 1018 53.28 37.95 -39.99
CA ASP A 1018 54.05 36.78 -40.40
C ASP A 1018 54.60 36.04 -39.17
N ALA A 1019 53.76 35.25 -38.50
CA ALA A 1019 54.25 34.18 -37.64
C ALA A 1019 54.56 32.95 -38.51
N VAL A 1020 55.84 32.56 -38.58
CA VAL A 1020 56.22 31.28 -39.19
C VAL A 1020 55.71 30.17 -38.28
N GLN A 1021 54.69 29.44 -38.72
CA GLN A 1021 54.14 28.32 -37.96
C GLN A 1021 55.18 27.19 -37.85
N GLU A 1022 55.11 26.38 -36.78
CA GLU A 1022 56.15 25.41 -36.41
C GLU A 1022 56.54 24.39 -37.50
N SER A 1023 55.69 24.17 -38.50
CA SER A 1023 55.96 23.32 -39.67
C SER A 1023 56.56 24.04 -40.88
N GLY A 1024 57.00 25.30 -40.73
CA GLY A 1024 57.65 26.09 -41.79
C GLY A 1024 56.71 26.72 -42.82
N GLN A 1025 55.42 26.83 -42.49
CA GLN A 1025 54.40 27.40 -43.39
C GLN A 1025 54.40 28.94 -43.32
N THR A 1026 54.14 29.59 -44.46
CA THR A 1026 54.09 31.06 -44.58
C THR A 1026 52.81 31.51 -45.30
N LEU A 1027 52.16 32.57 -44.81
CA LEU A 1027 50.92 33.12 -45.38
C LEU A 1027 51.09 33.87 -46.72
N GLY A 1028 52.29 33.86 -47.31
CA GLY A 1028 52.65 34.65 -48.50
C GLY A 1028 51.79 34.41 -49.75
N VAL A 1029 51.16 33.24 -49.89
CA VAL A 1029 50.26 32.93 -51.03
C VAL A 1029 49.03 33.84 -51.08
N TRP A 1030 48.61 34.39 -49.93
CA TRP A 1030 47.42 35.23 -49.82
C TRP A 1030 47.69 36.74 -49.92
N ARG A 1031 48.96 37.17 -50.02
CA ARG A 1031 49.31 38.58 -50.31
C ARG A 1031 49.34 38.82 -51.81
N VAL A 1032 48.21 39.28 -52.35
CA VAL A 1032 48.07 39.61 -53.78
C VAL A 1032 48.26 41.12 -53.99
N SER A 1033 49.44 41.53 -54.44
CA SER A 1033 49.70 42.91 -54.85
C SER A 1033 49.13 43.16 -56.26
N VAL A 1034 48.03 43.91 -56.35
CA VAL A 1034 47.46 44.36 -57.64
C VAL A 1034 48.25 45.59 -58.13
N PRO A 1035 48.73 45.63 -59.39
CA PRO A 1035 49.37 46.83 -59.94
C PRO A 1035 48.38 48.00 -60.06
N GLU A 1036 48.84 49.23 -59.82
CA GLU A 1036 48.05 50.49 -59.71
C GLU A 1036 47.34 50.96 -61.01
N GLY A 1037 46.98 50.07 -61.93
CA GLY A 1037 46.36 50.38 -63.23
C GLY A 1037 44.83 50.23 -63.30
N ASP A 1038 44.21 49.41 -62.44
CA ASP A 1038 42.82 48.94 -62.61
C ASP A 1038 41.81 49.43 -61.55
N ASP A 1039 42.22 50.28 -60.60
CA ASP A 1039 41.38 50.74 -59.46
C ASP A 1039 40.07 51.43 -59.87
N ALA A 1040 39.98 51.95 -61.10
CA ALA A 1040 38.79 52.65 -61.59
C ALA A 1040 37.57 51.74 -61.83
N ALA A 1041 37.74 50.41 -61.94
CA ALA A 1041 36.67 49.48 -62.31
C ALA A 1041 35.98 48.78 -61.11
N MET A 1042 36.69 48.58 -59.99
CA MET A 1042 36.18 47.79 -58.85
C MET A 1042 35.21 48.55 -57.93
N LEU A 1043 35.29 49.89 -57.87
CA LEU A 1043 34.53 50.72 -56.93
C LEU A 1043 33.03 50.91 -57.26
N GLN A 1044 32.51 50.32 -58.34
CA GLN A 1044 31.08 50.42 -58.72
C GLN A 1044 30.22 49.19 -58.38
N GLN A 1045 30.79 48.09 -57.86
CA GLN A 1045 30.01 46.87 -57.52
C GLN A 1045 29.80 46.63 -56.01
N THR A 1046 30.16 47.59 -55.15
CA THR A 1046 29.95 47.50 -53.69
C THR A 1046 28.99 48.58 -53.18
N ARG A 1047 27.69 48.35 -53.37
CA ARG A 1047 26.62 48.99 -52.58
C ARG A 1047 25.39 48.11 -52.48
#